data_AF-A0A2P7TLI0-F1
#
_entry.id   AF-A0A2P7TLI0-F1
#
_cell.length_a   1.000
_cell.length_b   1.000
_cell.length_c   1.000
_cell.angle_alpha   90.00
_cell.angle_beta   90.00
_cell.angle_gamma   90.00
#
_symmetry.space_group_name_H-M   'P 1'
#
loop_
_entity.id
_entity.type
_entity.pdbx_description
1 polymer ?
#
loop_
_entity_poly.entity_id
_entity_poly.type
_entity_poly.pdbx_seq_one_letter_code
_entity_poly.pdbx_strand_id
1 'polypeptide(L)'
;MKTFRTFATVSGSIAAALLLWFALVQCGYFPWGEEVRFGLFNPDAAGLQQHKPFYFTTSFLNNGADAVYDRGIDQNLDEWETYFNKKCTAKMVKNLLYGNDFEFNLADADLDNLSQLKETPAYTQPVVRYLLDKPDYETLAYLVFAKQCERELVVFTYNEWGSQNEEETDNLPSEETRMALNNLLKTAQTQIAKAPNDFLRLRYGYQMVVLTRYLNDWAQCAKLYKQYVENNTAKSVLRYWAMQHYGTALYHLDKKAEADYHFAMVYANCDAKRVRAWLGFEGENLKATLALAKNNAQKADIWTLKALHNPGHALSDMTQVYALNPKSALLKLLIAREINKLEDWLLTPRLTDFEPVSNFLKEDYDYESIQKANETKDLEYLGKLLAFVVNAITEAQNPDAAFLNLSAAYLCFMNNQFTDANRYLDLAMKAPDASEAVKRQVRLTRLMSFANDKNAINPDFENRLLQDIRWLQQQMPKVTRNPDYYYEENQSTWNEYDRLMYALAYRYENAGNRMKAGLFLSQINNLLRALRKDGVNGYYTDYFFYYDENASTADLEQLLKLIDKTGKTEFEYFLTEKAIPDRNKFIDLLGTKHMRADNFELASEAFKRLPDDYWSNNTFGYVQYLDANPFYVDFYSEHIPTIADTVQYNKAQFAARMLELKQLSETQKNRAWYYFLQANGYYSITYYGNSWMQVRYGWTVNWPYNIARLDKYEDQMNYFGCKRAEELYQKAAAVSKDPGFTALCHRMSGKCQHRRKIYETALKAVPGSDNYYDQPVPTFEENTYYQLLKKDFGQFYDRLINDCTSITDFLARKDKS
;
A
#
# COMPACT_ATOMS: atom_id res chain seq x y z
N MET A 1 40.30 14.61 36.49
CA MET A 1 40.39 14.59 35.01
C MET A 1 40.44 13.20 34.39
N LYS A 2 41.11 12.19 34.96
CA LYS A 2 41.11 10.82 34.40
C LYS A 2 39.75 10.10 34.46
N THR A 3 38.96 10.30 35.52
CA THR A 3 37.64 9.69 35.72
C THR A 3 36.55 10.20 34.75
N PHE A 4 36.63 11.45 34.30
CA PHE A 4 35.68 12.01 33.33
C PHE A 4 35.91 11.52 31.90
N ARG A 5 37.16 11.21 31.53
CA ARG A 5 37.49 10.65 30.20
C ARG A 5 37.03 9.21 30.03
N THR A 6 37.07 8.40 31.09
CA THR A 6 36.57 7.01 31.06
C THR A 6 35.04 6.97 31.00
N PHE A 7 34.35 7.88 31.69
CA PHE A 7 32.89 7.94 31.64
C PHE A 7 32.37 8.35 30.26
N ALA A 8 33.03 9.33 29.60
CA ALA A 8 32.69 9.78 28.26
C ALA A 8 32.95 8.73 27.15
N THR A 9 33.97 7.89 27.31
CA THR A 9 34.27 6.81 26.33
C THR A 9 33.33 5.62 26.49
N VAL A 10 32.93 5.26 27.71
CA VAL A 10 31.94 4.21 27.97
C VAL A 10 30.53 4.64 27.52
N SER A 11 30.12 5.87 27.81
CA SER A 11 28.82 6.40 27.37
C SER A 11 28.73 6.63 25.86
N GLY A 12 29.82 7.04 25.19
CA GLY A 12 29.90 7.09 23.73
C GLY A 12 29.81 5.71 23.06
N SER A 13 30.38 4.68 23.68
CA SER A 13 30.32 3.29 23.17
C SER A 13 28.94 2.66 23.36
N ILE A 14 28.24 2.99 24.46
CA ILE A 14 26.86 2.56 24.71
C ILE A 14 25.88 3.29 23.78
N ALA A 15 26.07 4.60 23.54
CA ALA A 15 25.27 5.35 22.59
C ALA A 15 25.47 4.87 21.15
N ALA A 16 26.71 4.55 20.75
CA ALA A 16 26.99 3.95 19.45
C ALA A 16 26.41 2.54 19.31
N ALA A 17 26.44 1.72 20.37
CA ALA A 17 25.83 0.40 20.40
C ALA A 17 24.29 0.47 20.36
N LEU A 18 23.68 1.44 21.05
CA LEU A 18 22.23 1.69 20.99
C LEU A 18 21.80 2.26 19.64
N LEU A 19 22.58 3.15 19.03
CA LEU A 19 22.33 3.66 17.67
C LEU A 19 22.49 2.55 16.61
N LEU A 20 23.44 1.64 16.79
CA LEU A 20 23.55 0.43 15.98
C LEU A 20 22.37 -0.52 16.22
N TRP A 21 21.84 -0.60 17.44
CA TRP A 21 20.65 -1.40 17.75
C TRP A 21 19.38 -0.83 17.11
N PHE A 22 19.17 0.50 17.15
CA PHE A 22 18.07 1.17 16.45
C PHE A 22 18.23 1.15 14.92
N ALA A 23 19.45 1.16 14.39
CA ALA A 23 19.69 0.97 12.96
C ALA A 23 19.46 -0.49 12.50
N LEU A 24 19.54 -1.47 13.41
CA LEU A 24 19.33 -2.90 13.12
C LEU A 24 17.90 -3.37 13.41
N VAL A 25 17.12 -2.61 14.18
CA VAL A 25 15.67 -2.78 14.32
C VAL A 25 14.96 -1.72 13.47
N GLN A 26 15.24 -1.72 12.16
CA GLN A 26 14.24 -1.20 11.24
C GLN A 26 13.14 -2.25 11.17
N CYS A 27 11.93 -1.90 11.60
CA CYS A 27 10.75 -2.64 11.21
C CYS A 27 10.79 -2.76 9.68
N GLY A 28 10.97 -3.98 9.18
CA GLY A 28 11.00 -4.21 7.73
C GLY A 28 9.72 -3.68 7.12
N TYR A 29 9.84 -2.93 6.01
CA TYR A 29 8.68 -2.44 5.29
C TYR A 29 7.82 -3.61 4.79
N PHE A 30 6.55 -3.63 5.21
CA PHE A 30 5.53 -4.53 4.70
C PHE A 30 4.42 -3.69 4.08
N PRO A 31 4.04 -3.93 2.81
CA PRO A 31 3.05 -3.10 2.15
C PRO A 31 1.68 -3.32 2.78
N TRP A 32 0.96 -2.23 3.02
CA TRP A 32 -0.33 -2.26 3.71
C TRP A 32 -1.25 -1.16 3.20
N GLY A 33 -2.51 -1.16 3.62
CA GLY A 33 -3.38 -0.03 3.29
C GLY A 33 -3.65 0.06 1.78
N GLU A 34 -3.78 1.30 1.29
CA GLU A 34 -3.95 1.58 -0.14
C GLU A 34 -2.80 1.06 -1.03
N GLU A 35 -1.64 0.75 -0.48
CA GLU A 35 -0.49 0.24 -1.25
C GLU A 35 -0.77 -1.13 -1.89
N VAL A 36 -1.57 -1.96 -1.23
CA VAL A 36 -1.92 -3.32 -1.70
C VAL A 36 -3.31 -3.41 -2.33
N ARG A 37 -4.13 -2.36 -2.19
CA ARG A 37 -5.51 -2.34 -2.69
C ARG A 37 -5.57 -2.49 -4.20
N PHE A 38 -6.28 -3.50 -4.68
CA PHE A 38 -6.62 -3.62 -6.08
C PHE A 38 -7.87 -2.80 -6.40
N GLY A 39 -7.85 -2.03 -7.50
CA GLY A 39 -9.05 -1.35 -8.01
C GLY A 39 -8.83 -0.70 -9.37
N LEU A 40 -9.66 -1.01 -10.35
CA LEU A 40 -9.59 -0.45 -11.71
C LEU A 40 -10.81 0.42 -12.05
N PHE A 41 -11.84 0.45 -11.21
CA PHE A 41 -12.96 1.37 -11.38
C PHE A 41 -12.56 2.77 -10.93
N ASN A 42 -12.29 3.66 -11.88
CA ASN A 42 -11.90 5.02 -11.56
C ASN A 42 -13.13 5.85 -11.10
N PRO A 43 -13.17 6.35 -9.85
CA PRO A 43 -14.30 7.12 -9.33
C PRO A 43 -14.54 8.43 -10.11
N ASP A 44 -13.55 8.93 -10.87
CA ASP A 44 -13.71 10.08 -11.75
C ASP A 44 -14.76 9.87 -12.85
N ALA A 45 -15.08 8.61 -13.18
CA ALA A 45 -16.20 8.28 -14.08
C ALA A 45 -17.55 8.83 -13.57
N ALA A 46 -17.70 9.06 -12.26
CA ALA A 46 -18.88 9.71 -11.68
C ALA A 46 -19.00 11.20 -12.06
N GLY A 47 -17.91 11.85 -12.48
CA GLY A 47 -17.88 13.26 -12.85
C GLY A 47 -18.03 14.22 -11.68
N LEU A 48 -17.62 13.82 -10.47
CA LEU A 48 -17.83 14.56 -9.22
C LEU A 48 -16.51 14.98 -8.57
N GLN A 49 -15.67 15.70 -9.31
CA GLN A 49 -14.34 16.15 -8.85
C GLN A 49 -14.37 16.96 -7.54
N GLN A 50 -15.48 17.67 -7.29
CA GLN A 50 -15.71 18.40 -6.04
C GLN A 50 -15.99 17.50 -4.81
N HIS A 51 -16.16 16.20 -5.03
CA HIS A 51 -16.32 15.17 -4.00
C HIS A 51 -15.10 14.25 -3.89
N LYS A 52 -13.99 14.56 -4.56
CA LYS A 52 -12.77 13.74 -4.53
C LYS A 52 -12.33 13.30 -3.12
N PRO A 53 -12.37 14.14 -2.06
CA PRO A 53 -12.04 13.71 -0.70
C PRO A 53 -12.89 12.55 -0.17
N PHE A 54 -14.08 12.35 -0.73
CA PHE A 54 -15.06 11.33 -0.36
C PHE A 54 -15.11 10.17 -1.35
N TYR A 55 -14.22 10.10 -2.33
CA TYR A 55 -14.01 8.85 -3.05
C TYR A 55 -13.57 7.76 -2.08
N PHE A 56 -13.86 6.50 -2.40
CA PHE A 56 -13.49 5.41 -1.51
C PHE A 56 -11.96 5.35 -1.34
N THR A 57 -11.54 5.25 -0.09
CA THR A 57 -10.17 5.05 0.38
C THR A 57 -10.28 4.35 1.72
N THR A 58 -9.25 3.60 2.09
CA THR A 58 -9.09 3.06 3.45
C THR A 58 -8.37 4.02 4.40
N SER A 59 -7.82 5.12 3.88
CA SER A 59 -7.34 6.24 4.68
C SER A 59 -8.51 7.08 5.21
N PHE A 60 -8.23 8.02 6.11
CA PHE A 60 -9.27 8.88 6.71
C PHE A 60 -10.09 9.67 5.68
N LEU A 61 -9.42 10.33 4.73
CA LEU A 61 -10.01 11.00 3.58
C LEU A 61 -9.12 10.77 2.36
N ASN A 62 -9.72 10.80 1.17
CA ASN A 62 -8.95 10.77 -0.07
C ASN A 62 -8.28 12.14 -0.30
N ASN A 63 -7.22 12.17 -1.11
CA ASN A 63 -6.51 13.39 -1.46
C ASN A 63 -7.43 14.41 -2.16
N GLY A 64 -7.07 15.69 -2.07
CA GLY A 64 -7.76 16.79 -2.76
C GLY A 64 -8.67 17.64 -1.86
N ALA A 65 -8.52 17.55 -0.54
CA ALA A 65 -9.20 18.44 0.39
C ALA A 65 -8.83 19.92 0.14
N ASP A 66 -7.55 20.20 -0.15
CA ASP A 66 -7.05 21.56 -0.44
C ASP A 66 -7.72 22.16 -1.68
N ALA A 67 -7.80 21.40 -2.77
CA ALA A 67 -8.45 21.84 -4.01
C ALA A 67 -9.97 22.07 -3.83
N VAL A 68 -10.60 21.46 -2.83
CA VAL A 68 -12.00 21.73 -2.47
C VAL A 68 -12.10 22.99 -1.62
N TYR A 69 -11.15 23.22 -0.71
CA TYR A 69 -11.07 24.44 0.09
C TYR A 69 -10.88 25.69 -0.79
N ASP A 70 -9.95 25.63 -1.75
CA ASP A 70 -9.63 26.74 -2.66
C ASP A 70 -10.83 27.21 -3.49
N ARG A 71 -11.73 26.31 -3.88
CA ARG A 71 -12.97 26.69 -4.60
C ARG A 71 -13.85 27.64 -3.82
N GLY A 72 -13.87 27.54 -2.49
CA GLY A 72 -14.63 28.46 -1.64
C GLY A 72 -14.04 29.87 -1.67
N ILE A 73 -12.71 29.97 -1.73
CA ILE A 73 -12.01 31.25 -1.89
C ILE A 73 -12.41 31.86 -3.24
N ASP A 74 -12.37 31.09 -4.33
CA ASP A 74 -12.73 31.57 -5.66
C ASP A 74 -14.19 32.07 -5.71
N GLN A 75 -15.16 31.34 -5.14
CA GLN A 75 -16.56 31.79 -5.06
C GLN A 75 -16.71 33.11 -4.29
N ASN A 76 -16.00 33.27 -3.17
CA ASN A 76 -16.01 34.52 -2.41
C ASN A 76 -15.38 35.68 -3.20
N LEU A 77 -14.34 35.41 -3.99
CA LEU A 77 -13.70 36.42 -4.84
C LEU A 77 -14.58 36.84 -6.02
N ASP A 78 -15.30 35.90 -6.64
CA ASP A 78 -16.27 36.19 -7.72
C ASP A 78 -17.41 37.09 -7.22
N GLU A 79 -17.87 36.84 -6.00
CA GLU A 79 -18.86 37.69 -5.32
C GLU A 79 -18.35 39.11 -5.11
N TRP A 80 -17.10 39.28 -4.67
CA TRP A 80 -16.47 40.59 -4.50
C TRP A 80 -16.24 41.31 -5.83
N GLU A 81 -15.77 40.61 -6.85
CA GLU A 81 -15.59 41.19 -8.19
C GLU A 81 -16.94 41.67 -8.75
N THR A 82 -18.01 40.90 -8.54
CA THR A 82 -19.38 41.28 -8.89
C THR A 82 -19.84 42.50 -8.10
N TYR A 83 -19.60 42.54 -6.78
CA TYR A 83 -19.91 43.69 -5.92
C TYR A 83 -19.25 44.98 -6.43
N PHE A 84 -18.00 44.89 -6.89
CA PHE A 84 -17.27 46.01 -7.47
C PHE A 84 -17.57 46.29 -8.95
N ASN A 85 -18.58 45.63 -9.54
CA ASN A 85 -18.90 45.74 -10.98
C ASN A 85 -17.66 45.55 -11.87
N LYS A 86 -16.80 44.59 -11.52
CA LYS A 86 -15.53 44.25 -12.18
C LYS A 86 -14.48 45.36 -12.21
N LYS A 87 -14.64 46.43 -11.41
CA LYS A 87 -13.64 47.52 -11.30
C LYS A 87 -12.48 47.13 -10.40
N CYS A 88 -12.73 46.35 -9.37
CA CYS A 88 -11.72 45.62 -8.62
C CYS A 88 -11.81 44.14 -9.02
N THR A 89 -10.77 43.63 -9.68
CA THR A 89 -10.76 42.24 -10.17
C THR A 89 -10.61 41.24 -9.02
N ALA A 90 -11.02 39.99 -9.23
CA ALA A 90 -10.84 38.90 -8.26
C ALA A 90 -9.37 38.79 -7.78
N LYS A 91 -8.40 38.98 -8.68
CA LYS A 91 -6.96 39.00 -8.34
C LYS A 91 -6.60 40.14 -7.38
N MET A 92 -7.12 41.35 -7.60
CA MET A 92 -6.87 42.50 -6.71
C MET A 92 -7.46 42.25 -5.33
N VAL A 93 -8.66 41.69 -5.25
CA VAL A 93 -9.32 41.34 -3.99
C VAL A 93 -8.58 40.20 -3.29
N LYS A 94 -8.11 39.18 -4.03
CA LYS A 94 -7.32 38.07 -3.50
C LYS A 94 -6.05 38.55 -2.82
N ASN A 95 -5.31 39.46 -3.46
CA ASN A 95 -4.10 40.04 -2.89
C ASN A 95 -4.38 40.79 -1.57
N LEU A 96 -5.55 41.45 -1.45
CA LEU A 96 -5.92 42.17 -0.24
C LEU A 96 -6.38 41.22 0.89
N LEU A 97 -7.23 40.25 0.57
CA LEU A 97 -7.91 39.40 1.56
C LEU A 97 -7.17 38.12 1.92
N TYR A 98 -6.39 37.57 1.00
CA TYR A 98 -5.72 36.27 1.13
C TYR A 98 -4.20 36.34 0.83
N GLY A 99 -3.67 37.54 0.57
CA GLY A 99 -2.24 37.77 0.42
C GLY A 99 -1.59 38.12 1.76
N ASN A 100 -0.28 37.92 1.86
CA ASN A 100 0.50 38.35 3.02
C ASN A 100 0.54 39.89 3.08
N ASP A 101 0.21 40.44 4.24
CA ASP A 101 0.05 41.89 4.45
C ASP A 101 1.14 42.52 5.33
N PHE A 102 2.28 41.84 5.50
CA PHE A 102 3.40 42.29 6.33
C PHE A 102 3.88 43.73 6.04
N GLU A 103 3.68 44.23 4.82
CA GLU A 103 4.16 45.56 4.40
C GLU A 103 3.13 46.70 4.60
N PHE A 104 1.85 46.40 4.83
CA PHE A 104 0.79 47.43 4.93
C PHE A 104 -0.15 47.32 6.13
N ASN A 105 -0.31 46.12 6.71
CA ASN A 105 -1.12 45.79 7.88
C ASN A 105 -2.47 46.54 7.96
N LEU A 106 -3.39 46.22 7.04
CA LEU A 106 -4.70 46.87 6.97
C LEU A 106 -5.51 46.76 8.28
N ALA A 107 -5.21 45.75 9.11
CA ALA A 107 -5.87 45.52 10.40
C ALA A 107 -5.58 46.63 11.44
N ASP A 108 -4.54 47.44 11.27
CA ASP A 108 -4.19 48.52 12.21
C ASP A 108 -4.99 49.81 11.96
N ALA A 109 -5.79 49.85 10.89
CA ALA A 109 -6.55 51.03 10.53
C ALA A 109 -7.65 51.34 11.55
N ASP A 110 -7.78 52.63 11.90
CA ASP A 110 -8.88 53.13 12.70
C ASP A 110 -10.16 53.22 11.85
N LEU A 111 -11.19 52.45 12.24
CA LEU A 111 -12.48 52.39 11.54
C LEU A 111 -13.22 53.73 11.55
N ASP A 112 -12.94 54.62 12.50
CA ASP A 112 -13.55 55.95 12.55
C ASP A 112 -12.78 57.00 11.73
N ASN A 113 -11.59 56.66 11.20
CA ASN A 113 -10.72 57.58 10.47
C ASN A 113 -10.03 56.95 9.25
N LEU A 114 -10.79 56.22 8.44
CA LEU A 114 -10.29 55.48 7.28
C LEU A 114 -9.64 56.36 6.20
N SER A 115 -9.92 57.66 6.15
CA SER A 115 -9.28 58.58 5.20
C SER A 115 -7.76 58.68 5.38
N GLN A 116 -7.24 58.42 6.58
CA GLN A 116 -5.79 58.44 6.84
C GLN A 116 -5.02 57.35 6.08
N LEU A 117 -5.71 56.31 5.61
CA LEU A 117 -5.09 55.26 4.80
C LEU A 117 -4.49 55.78 3.48
N LYS A 118 -4.87 56.98 3.01
CA LYS A 118 -4.21 57.62 1.86
C LYS A 118 -2.72 57.91 2.09
N GLU A 119 -2.33 58.09 3.36
CA GLU A 119 -0.97 58.42 3.77
C GLU A 119 -0.16 57.18 4.21
N THR A 120 -0.72 55.97 4.05
CA THR A 120 -0.07 54.71 4.46
C THR A 120 0.26 53.81 3.25
N PRO A 121 1.16 52.81 3.39
CA PRO A 121 1.42 51.84 2.32
C PRO A 121 0.18 51.09 1.82
N ALA A 122 -0.89 51.01 2.63
CA ALA A 122 -2.15 50.38 2.24
C ALA A 122 -2.78 51.05 1.00
N TYR A 123 -2.54 52.34 0.75
CA TYR A 123 -3.03 53.05 -0.43
C TYR A 123 -2.47 52.49 -1.75
N THR A 124 -1.35 51.76 -1.71
CA THR A 124 -0.80 51.09 -2.90
C THR A 124 -1.68 49.92 -3.35
N GLN A 125 -2.52 49.38 -2.46
CA GLN A 125 -3.44 48.30 -2.80
C GLN A 125 -4.58 48.81 -3.69
N PRO A 126 -4.79 48.25 -4.90
CA PRO A 126 -5.76 48.77 -5.86
C PRO A 126 -7.19 48.90 -5.33
N VAL A 127 -7.62 47.97 -4.48
CA VAL A 127 -8.95 47.97 -3.85
C VAL A 127 -9.08 49.11 -2.83
N VAL A 128 -8.07 49.29 -1.96
CA VAL A 128 -8.05 50.35 -0.95
C VAL A 128 -8.06 51.72 -1.62
N ARG A 129 -7.20 51.94 -2.62
CA ARG A 129 -7.20 53.17 -3.43
C ARG A 129 -8.55 53.43 -4.08
N TYR A 130 -9.14 52.41 -4.72
CA TYR A 130 -10.44 52.55 -5.38
C TYR A 130 -11.54 53.06 -4.43
N LEU A 131 -11.59 52.54 -3.20
CA LEU A 131 -12.59 52.91 -2.18
C LEU A 131 -12.31 54.27 -1.53
N LEU A 132 -11.08 54.75 -1.56
CA LEU A 132 -10.69 56.06 -1.01
C LEU A 132 -10.76 57.20 -2.04
N ASP A 133 -10.56 56.88 -3.32
CA ASP A 133 -10.72 57.82 -4.45
C ASP A 133 -12.19 58.02 -4.81
N LYS A 134 -12.99 56.97 -4.67
CA LYS A 134 -14.46 57.03 -4.69
C LYS A 134 -14.97 56.61 -3.30
N PRO A 135 -15.14 57.57 -2.37
CA PRO A 135 -15.40 57.27 -0.97
C PRO A 135 -16.54 56.27 -0.75
N ASP A 136 -16.17 55.03 -0.44
CA ASP A 136 -17.04 53.93 0.00
C ASP A 136 -16.44 53.40 1.30
N TYR A 137 -16.61 54.20 2.35
CA TYR A 137 -16.01 53.94 3.65
C TYR A 137 -16.66 52.76 4.34
N GLU A 138 -17.93 52.46 4.07
CA GLU A 138 -18.65 51.32 4.62
C GLU A 138 -18.07 50.00 4.10
N THR A 139 -17.75 49.91 2.80
CA THR A 139 -17.07 48.73 2.24
C THR A 139 -15.64 48.63 2.76
N LEU A 140 -14.90 49.74 2.82
CA LEU A 140 -13.53 49.75 3.33
C LEU A 140 -13.47 49.38 4.82
N ALA A 141 -14.43 49.86 5.63
CA ALA A 141 -14.57 49.52 7.04
C ALA A 141 -14.76 48.01 7.23
N TYR A 142 -15.55 47.37 6.37
CA TYR A 142 -15.70 45.91 6.43
C TYR A 142 -14.39 45.18 6.10
N LEU A 143 -13.67 45.61 5.06
CA LEU A 143 -12.41 44.97 4.67
C LEU A 143 -11.34 45.10 5.76
N VAL A 144 -11.22 46.27 6.38
CA VAL A 144 -10.39 46.49 7.57
C VAL A 144 -10.82 45.58 8.71
N PHE A 145 -12.11 45.56 9.03
CA PHE A 145 -12.65 44.73 10.11
C PHE A 145 -12.41 43.23 9.87
N ALA A 146 -12.51 42.75 8.63
CA ALA A 146 -12.22 41.37 8.29
C ALA A 146 -10.74 41.01 8.55
N LYS A 147 -9.81 41.91 8.22
CA LYS A 147 -8.38 41.75 8.53
C LYS A 147 -8.09 41.82 10.02
N GLN A 148 -8.82 42.67 10.76
CA GLN A 148 -8.77 42.68 12.23
C GLN A 148 -9.22 41.34 12.83
N CYS A 149 -10.31 40.75 12.32
CA CYS A 149 -10.75 39.42 12.74
C CYS A 149 -9.71 38.34 12.43
N GLU A 150 -9.14 38.35 11.22
CA GLU A 150 -8.09 37.41 10.82
C GLU A 150 -6.89 37.47 11.78
N ARG A 151 -6.37 38.67 12.07
CA ARG A 151 -5.21 38.87 12.96
C ARG A 151 -5.40 38.20 14.33
N GLU A 152 -6.57 38.35 14.93
CA GLU A 152 -6.85 37.78 16.26
C GLU A 152 -7.21 36.27 16.21
N LEU A 153 -7.58 35.74 15.04
CA LEU A 153 -7.96 34.32 14.84
C LEU A 153 -6.79 33.44 14.37
N VAL A 154 -5.69 34.00 13.89
CA VAL A 154 -4.49 33.27 13.42
C VAL A 154 -3.80 32.49 14.57
N VAL A 155 -4.01 32.87 15.84
CA VAL A 155 -3.38 32.23 17.01
C VAL A 155 -3.89 30.80 17.28
N PHE A 156 -4.93 30.33 16.59
CA PHE A 156 -5.51 28.98 16.76
C PHE A 156 -4.90 27.91 15.83
N THR A 157 -3.76 28.15 15.20
CA THR A 157 -3.09 27.14 14.36
C THR A 157 -2.30 26.13 15.19
N TYR A 158 -2.65 24.87 14.98
CA TYR A 158 -2.12 23.64 15.59
C TYR A 158 -0.58 23.63 15.76
N ASN A 159 -0.10 23.30 16.96
CA ASN A 159 1.31 23.02 17.21
C ASN A 159 1.59 21.56 16.83
N GLU A 160 2.08 21.31 15.61
CA GLU A 160 2.33 19.96 15.07
C GLU A 160 3.40 19.15 15.84
N TRP A 161 4.09 19.75 16.81
CA TRP A 161 5.17 19.12 17.59
C TRP A 161 5.01 19.24 19.11
N GLY A 162 3.80 19.53 19.62
CA GLY A 162 3.53 19.54 21.06
C GLY A 162 3.67 18.14 21.66
N SER A 163 4.61 17.95 22.58
CA SER A 163 4.79 16.68 23.29
C SER A 163 3.51 16.28 24.03
N GLN A 164 3.16 14.98 24.00
CA GLN A 164 1.99 14.33 24.62
C GLN A 164 1.81 14.53 26.15
N ASN A 165 2.61 15.40 26.79
CA ASN A 165 2.58 15.66 28.23
C ASN A 165 2.05 17.06 28.60
N GLU A 166 1.64 17.88 27.62
CA GLU A 166 0.72 18.97 27.92
C GLU A 166 -0.67 18.34 27.92
N GLU A 167 -1.28 18.21 29.10
CA GLU A 167 -2.70 17.89 29.24
C GLU A 167 -3.45 18.62 28.13
N GLU A 168 -4.28 17.89 27.39
CA GLU A 168 -5.27 18.40 26.43
C GLU A 168 -6.19 19.38 27.16
N THR A 169 -5.66 20.55 27.49
CA THR A 169 -6.41 21.67 28.00
C THR A 169 -7.18 22.16 26.79
N ASP A 170 -8.50 22.15 26.91
CA ASP A 170 -9.43 22.72 25.95
C ASP A 170 -8.78 23.90 25.22
N ASN A 171 -8.81 23.90 23.88
CA ASN A 171 -8.36 24.98 22.99
C ASN A 171 -9.10 26.31 23.29
N LEU A 172 -8.97 26.82 24.51
CA LEU A 172 -9.58 28.03 25.01
C LEU A 172 -8.63 29.18 24.68
N PRO A 173 -9.14 30.27 24.09
CA PRO A 173 -8.33 31.45 23.88
C PRO A 173 -7.70 31.90 25.19
N SER A 174 -6.46 32.41 25.12
CA SER A 174 -5.88 33.16 26.23
C SER A 174 -6.83 34.30 26.65
N GLU A 175 -6.71 34.77 27.89
CA GLU A 175 -7.52 35.90 28.37
C GLU A 175 -7.40 37.14 27.48
N GLU A 176 -6.19 37.41 26.98
CA GLU A 176 -5.91 38.50 26.05
C GLU A 176 -6.65 38.31 24.71
N THR A 177 -6.55 37.12 24.10
CA THR A 177 -7.28 36.77 22.88
C THR A 177 -8.79 36.87 23.09
N ARG A 178 -9.29 36.40 24.23
CA ARG A 178 -10.72 36.48 24.59
C ARG A 178 -11.19 37.93 24.69
N MET A 179 -10.39 38.82 25.28
CA MET A 179 -10.70 40.25 25.32
C MET A 179 -10.71 40.88 23.92
N ALA A 180 -9.72 40.55 23.08
CA ALA A 180 -9.64 41.04 21.70
C ALA A 180 -10.86 40.61 20.87
N LEU A 181 -11.23 39.32 20.91
CA LEU A 181 -12.40 38.80 20.21
C LEU A 181 -13.72 39.44 20.70
N ASN A 182 -13.86 39.68 22.02
CA ASN A 182 -15.02 40.38 22.57
C ASN A 182 -15.10 41.85 22.10
N ASN A 183 -13.95 42.52 21.98
CA ASN A 183 -13.91 43.89 21.44
C ASN A 183 -14.31 43.91 19.96
N LEU A 184 -13.80 42.97 19.15
CA LEU A 184 -14.21 42.82 17.75
C LEU A 184 -15.71 42.52 17.62
N LEU A 185 -16.28 41.72 18.52
CA LEU A 185 -17.71 41.45 18.53
C LEU A 185 -18.55 42.72 18.77
N LYS A 186 -18.13 43.59 19.70
CA LYS A 186 -18.77 44.90 19.95
C LYS A 186 -18.63 45.83 18.74
N THR A 187 -17.44 45.85 18.13
CA THR A 187 -17.20 46.60 16.90
C THR A 187 -18.14 46.15 15.78
N ALA A 188 -18.27 44.83 15.56
CA ALA A 188 -19.17 44.28 14.57
C ALA A 188 -20.64 44.68 14.80
N GLN A 189 -21.11 44.64 16.06
CA GLN A 189 -22.47 45.06 16.43
C GLN A 189 -22.75 46.53 16.09
N THR A 190 -21.72 47.38 16.16
CA THR A 190 -21.84 48.80 15.82
C THR A 190 -21.78 49.00 14.29
N GLN A 191 -20.84 48.33 13.62
CA GLN A 191 -20.60 48.52 12.19
C GLN A 191 -21.70 47.90 11.31
N ILE A 192 -22.31 46.79 11.73
CA ILE A 192 -23.38 46.14 10.95
C ILE A 192 -24.61 47.05 10.76
N ALA A 193 -24.87 47.97 11.71
CA ALA A 193 -25.95 48.96 11.59
C ALA A 193 -25.67 50.02 10.52
N LYS A 194 -24.39 50.28 10.21
CA LYS A 194 -23.94 51.21 9.17
C LYS A 194 -23.89 50.55 7.79
N ALA A 195 -23.97 49.21 7.71
CA ALA A 195 -23.85 48.49 6.44
C ALA A 195 -25.01 48.86 5.47
N PRO A 196 -24.70 49.35 4.27
CA PRO A 196 -25.70 49.93 3.35
C PRO A 196 -26.55 48.88 2.62
N ASN A 197 -26.09 47.63 2.58
CA ASN A 197 -26.72 46.56 1.81
C ASN A 197 -26.60 45.21 2.51
N ASP A 198 -27.41 44.25 2.05
CA ASP A 198 -27.46 42.91 2.63
C ASP A 198 -26.16 42.11 2.43
N PHE A 199 -25.39 42.44 1.39
CA PHE A 199 -24.08 41.82 1.13
C PHE A 199 -23.09 42.09 2.27
N LEU A 200 -22.94 43.36 2.67
CA LEU A 200 -22.08 43.74 3.80
C LEU A 200 -22.66 43.30 5.14
N ARG A 201 -23.99 43.38 5.34
CA ARG A 201 -24.64 42.89 6.58
C ARG A 201 -24.41 41.39 6.80
N LEU A 202 -24.52 40.58 5.75
CA LEU A 202 -24.27 39.14 5.81
C LEU A 202 -22.83 38.86 6.24
N ARG A 203 -21.89 39.61 5.69
CA ARG A 203 -20.46 39.46 5.95
C ARG A 203 -20.08 39.84 7.37
N TYR A 204 -20.61 40.94 7.92
CA TYR A 204 -20.50 41.24 9.35
C TYR A 204 -21.15 40.13 10.20
N GLY A 205 -22.35 39.68 9.85
CA GLY A 205 -23.04 38.58 10.54
C GLY A 205 -22.21 37.29 10.57
N TYR A 206 -21.57 36.93 9.46
CA TYR A 206 -20.65 35.80 9.37
C TYR A 206 -19.47 35.96 10.33
N GLN A 207 -18.80 37.12 10.33
CA GLN A 207 -17.70 37.37 11.26
C GLN A 207 -18.13 37.26 12.72
N MET A 208 -19.31 37.78 13.08
CA MET A 208 -19.83 37.64 14.43
C MET A 208 -20.09 36.18 14.83
N VAL A 209 -20.59 35.36 13.90
CA VAL A 209 -20.78 33.91 14.10
C VAL A 209 -19.43 33.22 14.32
N VAL A 210 -18.40 33.58 13.55
CA VAL A 210 -17.04 33.05 13.71
C VAL A 210 -16.44 33.46 15.05
N LEU A 211 -16.45 34.75 15.39
CA LEU A 211 -15.90 35.26 16.66
C LEU A 211 -16.53 34.55 17.87
N THR A 212 -17.85 34.39 17.88
CA THR A 212 -18.55 33.71 18.99
C THR A 212 -18.30 32.20 19.02
N ARG A 213 -18.09 31.56 17.87
CA ARG A 213 -17.60 30.17 17.83
C ARG A 213 -16.23 30.05 18.50
N TYR A 214 -15.28 30.93 18.21
CA TYR A 214 -13.93 30.86 18.81
C TYR A 214 -13.88 31.31 20.27
N LEU A 215 -14.88 32.09 20.72
CA LEU A 215 -15.13 32.37 22.13
C LEU A 215 -15.79 31.19 22.89
N ASN A 216 -16.16 30.11 22.20
CA ASN A 216 -16.98 29.00 22.71
C ASN A 216 -18.34 29.46 23.29
N ASP A 217 -18.85 30.63 22.88
CA ASP A 217 -20.19 31.11 23.23
C ASP A 217 -21.21 30.58 22.23
N TRP A 218 -21.54 29.29 22.38
CA TRP A 218 -22.41 28.56 21.45
C TRP A 218 -23.81 29.16 21.37
N ALA A 219 -24.36 29.60 22.50
CA ALA A 219 -25.70 30.18 22.57
C ALA A 219 -25.77 31.50 21.78
N GLN A 220 -24.78 32.37 21.96
CA GLN A 220 -24.70 33.63 21.23
C GLN A 220 -24.38 33.38 19.74
N CYS A 221 -23.53 32.41 19.41
CA CYS A 221 -23.24 31.99 18.04
C CYS A 221 -24.54 31.60 17.29
N ALA A 222 -25.33 30.72 17.91
CA ALA A 222 -26.63 30.29 17.38
C ALA A 222 -27.62 31.45 17.20
N LYS A 223 -27.69 32.35 18.19
CA LYS A 223 -28.56 33.53 18.13
C LYS A 223 -28.18 34.46 16.97
N LEU A 224 -26.89 34.78 16.84
CA LEU A 224 -26.39 35.69 15.83
C LEU A 224 -26.54 35.14 14.41
N TYR A 225 -26.37 33.83 14.23
CA TYR A 225 -26.66 33.16 12.97
C TYR A 225 -28.12 33.40 12.53
N LYS A 226 -29.09 33.12 13.40
CA LYS A 226 -30.52 33.34 13.11
C LYS A 226 -30.82 34.82 12.82
N GLN A 227 -30.20 35.72 13.58
CA GLN A 227 -30.44 37.15 13.46
C GLN A 227 -29.90 37.74 12.15
N TYR A 228 -28.65 37.42 11.77
CA TYR A 228 -27.94 38.15 10.72
C TYR A 228 -27.62 37.33 9.47
N VAL A 229 -27.72 36.00 9.52
CA VAL A 229 -27.41 35.12 8.39
C VAL A 229 -28.67 34.48 7.82
N GLU A 230 -29.47 33.80 8.65
CA GLU A 230 -30.64 33.04 8.20
C GLU A 230 -31.66 33.94 7.46
N ASN A 231 -31.96 35.10 8.04
CA ASN A 231 -32.96 36.04 7.52
C ASN A 231 -32.42 37.03 6.47
N ASN A 232 -31.11 37.04 6.20
CA ASN A 232 -30.52 37.92 5.20
C ASN A 232 -30.93 37.47 3.78
N THR A 233 -31.06 38.36 2.80
CA THR A 233 -31.48 37.99 1.44
C THR A 233 -30.33 37.85 0.43
N ALA A 234 -29.11 38.25 0.80
CA ALA A 234 -27.94 38.15 -0.06
C ALA A 234 -27.64 36.68 -0.41
N LYS A 235 -27.43 36.43 -1.70
CA LYS A 235 -26.93 35.17 -2.22
C LYS A 235 -25.41 35.17 -2.09
N SER A 236 -24.88 34.32 -1.22
CA SER A 236 -23.45 34.24 -0.96
C SER A 236 -23.04 32.89 -0.40
N VAL A 237 -21.83 32.44 -0.71
CA VAL A 237 -21.17 31.25 -0.17
C VAL A 237 -21.03 31.31 1.35
N LEU A 238 -20.91 32.52 1.92
CA LEU A 238 -20.78 32.74 3.36
C LEU A 238 -21.99 32.25 4.16
N ARG A 239 -23.17 32.13 3.55
CA ARG A 239 -24.35 31.57 4.23
C ARG A 239 -24.10 30.15 4.72
N TYR A 240 -23.44 29.35 3.88
CA TYR A 240 -23.11 27.96 4.23
C TYR A 240 -21.87 27.87 5.11
N TRP A 241 -20.92 28.80 4.98
CA TRP A 241 -19.79 28.88 5.92
C TRP A 241 -20.29 29.20 7.33
N ALA A 242 -21.18 30.18 7.47
CA ALA A 242 -21.85 30.48 8.73
C ALA A 242 -22.70 29.30 9.23
N MET A 243 -23.40 28.60 8.33
CA MET A 243 -24.24 27.45 8.69
C MET A 243 -23.40 26.30 9.26
N GLN A 244 -22.17 26.10 8.78
CA GLN A 244 -21.25 25.12 9.35
C GLN A 244 -20.92 25.44 10.81
N HIS A 245 -20.60 26.70 11.12
CA HIS A 245 -20.36 27.14 12.50
C HIS A 245 -21.62 27.02 13.36
N TYR A 246 -22.80 27.33 12.80
CA TYR A 246 -24.07 27.16 13.47
C TYR A 246 -24.37 25.69 13.81
N GLY A 247 -24.11 24.77 12.89
CA GLY A 247 -24.19 23.33 13.15
C GLY A 247 -23.29 22.91 14.31
N THR A 248 -22.05 23.40 14.35
CA THR A 248 -21.14 23.15 15.47
C THR A 248 -21.64 23.75 16.79
N ALA A 249 -22.21 24.96 16.78
CA ALA A 249 -22.81 25.55 17.97
C ALA A 249 -24.00 24.73 18.48
N LEU A 250 -24.87 24.25 17.58
CA LEU A 250 -26.00 23.38 17.94
C LEU A 250 -25.54 22.06 18.54
N TYR A 251 -24.46 21.47 18.01
CA TYR A 251 -23.86 20.26 18.55
C TYR A 251 -23.45 20.45 20.02
N HIS A 252 -22.70 21.51 20.34
CA HIS A 252 -22.29 21.81 21.71
C HIS A 252 -23.43 22.28 22.64
N LEU A 253 -24.59 22.64 22.07
CA LEU A 253 -25.83 22.92 22.81
C LEU A 253 -26.71 21.68 23.00
N ASP A 254 -26.19 20.48 22.72
CA ASP A 254 -26.90 19.19 22.78
C ASP A 254 -28.11 19.10 21.83
N LYS A 255 -28.09 19.87 20.74
CA LYS A 255 -29.11 19.87 19.67
C LYS A 255 -28.63 19.06 18.46
N LYS A 256 -28.18 17.83 18.71
CA LYS A 256 -27.51 16.96 17.73
C LYS A 256 -28.31 16.76 16.44
N ALA A 257 -29.63 16.53 16.52
CA ALA A 257 -30.47 16.38 15.33
C ALA A 257 -30.54 17.64 14.45
N GLU A 258 -30.60 18.83 15.06
CA GLU A 258 -30.55 20.10 14.33
C GLU A 258 -29.16 20.31 13.73
N ALA A 259 -28.09 19.99 14.47
CA ALA A 259 -26.73 20.05 13.99
C ALA A 259 -26.51 19.18 12.74
N ASP A 260 -26.90 17.90 12.80
CA ASP A 260 -26.81 16.95 11.69
C ASP A 260 -27.56 17.45 10.45
N TYR A 261 -28.75 18.03 10.63
CA TYR A 261 -29.52 18.62 9.54
C TYR A 261 -28.72 19.74 8.86
N HIS A 262 -28.16 20.66 9.64
CA HIS A 262 -27.37 21.76 9.09
C HIS A 262 -26.07 21.27 8.44
N PHE A 263 -25.40 20.27 8.99
CA PHE A 263 -24.23 19.67 8.34
C PHE A 263 -24.58 18.98 7.02
N ALA A 264 -25.70 18.25 6.95
CA ALA A 264 -26.18 17.68 5.68
C ALA A 264 -26.45 18.77 4.62
N MET A 265 -27.05 19.89 5.02
CA MET A 265 -27.30 21.02 4.13
C MET A 265 -26.00 21.70 3.67
N VAL A 266 -25.02 21.86 4.55
CA VAL A 266 -23.69 22.38 4.18
C VAL A 266 -22.99 21.44 3.21
N TYR A 267 -23.00 20.13 3.47
CA TYR A 267 -22.37 19.14 2.61
C TYR A 267 -22.96 19.16 1.18
N ALA A 268 -24.28 19.19 1.07
CA ALA A 268 -24.96 19.16 -0.21
C ALA A 268 -24.73 20.45 -1.04
N ASN A 269 -24.55 21.60 -0.39
CA ASN A 269 -24.60 22.91 -1.06
C ASN A 269 -23.30 23.73 -1.02
N CYS A 270 -22.25 23.29 -0.31
CA CYS A 270 -21.02 24.06 -0.16
C CYS A 270 -19.76 23.19 -0.25
N ASP A 271 -19.15 23.18 -1.44
CA ASP A 271 -17.92 22.45 -1.76
C ASP A 271 -16.85 22.63 -0.68
N ALA A 272 -16.43 23.87 -0.43
CA ALA A 272 -15.32 24.19 0.47
C ALA A 272 -15.55 23.84 1.95
N LYS A 273 -16.78 23.51 2.34
CA LYS A 273 -17.12 23.13 3.71
C LYS A 273 -17.59 21.67 3.84
N ARG A 274 -17.57 20.88 2.75
CA ARG A 274 -17.98 19.47 2.79
C ARG A 274 -17.19 18.65 3.81
N VAL A 275 -15.87 18.82 3.86
CA VAL A 275 -15.01 18.07 4.81
C VAL A 275 -15.41 18.40 6.24
N ARG A 276 -15.53 19.68 6.59
CA ARG A 276 -15.97 20.10 7.92
C ARG A 276 -17.39 19.64 8.25
N ALA A 277 -18.31 19.67 7.28
CA ALA A 277 -19.67 19.20 7.46
C ALA A 277 -19.74 17.69 7.66
N TRP A 278 -18.94 16.93 6.91
CA TRP A 278 -18.81 15.49 7.11
C TRP A 278 -18.27 15.17 8.51
N LEU A 279 -17.18 15.82 8.93
CA LEU A 279 -16.61 15.64 10.28
C LEU A 279 -17.59 15.96 11.42
N GLY A 280 -18.48 16.94 11.22
CA GLY A 280 -19.44 17.36 12.25
C GLY A 280 -20.71 16.50 12.32
N PHE A 281 -20.96 15.64 11.33
CA PHE A 281 -22.18 14.83 11.26
C PHE A 281 -22.00 13.52 12.05
N GLU A 282 -22.91 13.25 13.00
CA GLU A 282 -22.92 12.00 13.78
C GLU A 282 -23.91 10.98 13.21
N GLY A 283 -25.10 11.44 12.81
CA GLY A 283 -26.14 10.59 12.22
C GLY A 283 -26.90 9.70 13.20
N GLU A 284 -26.65 9.79 14.51
CA GLU A 284 -27.31 8.98 15.55
C GLU A 284 -28.82 9.28 15.64
N ASN A 285 -29.23 10.53 15.41
CA ASN A 285 -30.61 11.01 15.60
C ASN A 285 -31.44 11.06 14.30
N LEU A 286 -31.17 10.14 13.37
CA LEU A 286 -31.66 10.19 11.99
C LEU A 286 -33.16 10.51 11.83
N LYS A 287 -34.04 9.91 12.63
CA LYS A 287 -35.49 10.15 12.53
C LYS A 287 -35.84 11.62 12.83
N ALA A 288 -35.23 12.20 13.86
CA ALA A 288 -35.44 13.60 14.22
C ALA A 288 -34.83 14.53 13.16
N THR A 289 -33.62 14.22 12.68
CA THR A 289 -32.95 14.95 11.60
C THR A 289 -33.79 14.96 10.31
N LEU A 290 -34.36 13.83 9.91
CA LEU A 290 -35.23 13.71 8.73
C LEU A 290 -36.54 14.51 8.86
N ALA A 291 -37.03 14.74 10.09
CA ALA A 291 -38.23 15.54 10.34
C ALA A 291 -37.99 17.05 10.12
N LEU A 292 -36.73 17.50 10.18
CA LEU A 292 -36.35 18.90 9.92
C LEU A 292 -36.26 19.23 8.42
N ALA A 293 -36.13 18.21 7.58
CA ALA A 293 -36.02 18.38 6.13
C ALA A 293 -37.32 18.92 5.52
N LYS A 294 -37.18 19.98 4.71
CA LYS A 294 -38.30 20.72 4.09
C LYS A 294 -38.91 19.98 2.89
N ASN A 295 -38.18 19.05 2.28
CA ASN A 295 -38.61 18.31 1.10
C ASN A 295 -37.82 16.99 0.96
N ASN A 296 -38.22 16.15 0.01
CA ASN A 296 -37.56 14.86 -0.21
C ASN A 296 -36.10 14.99 -0.68
N ALA A 297 -35.74 16.06 -1.39
CA ALA A 297 -34.35 16.27 -1.79
C ALA A 297 -33.44 16.46 -0.55
N GLN A 298 -33.87 17.27 0.42
CA GLN A 298 -33.12 17.43 1.67
C GLN A 298 -33.07 16.15 2.51
N LYS A 299 -34.14 15.33 2.50
CA LYS A 299 -34.10 14.00 3.12
C LYS A 299 -33.06 13.10 2.44
N ALA A 300 -32.99 13.14 1.11
CA ALA A 300 -31.99 12.40 0.35
C ALA A 300 -30.56 12.87 0.66
N ASP A 301 -30.34 14.17 0.88
CA ASP A 301 -29.04 14.72 1.28
C ASP A 301 -28.59 14.19 2.67
N ILE A 302 -29.52 14.10 3.63
CA ILE A 302 -29.25 13.52 4.96
C ILE A 302 -28.86 12.03 4.83
N TRP A 303 -29.63 11.24 4.08
CA TRP A 303 -29.31 9.84 3.81
C TRP A 303 -27.98 9.67 3.09
N THR A 304 -27.65 10.58 2.18
CA THR A 304 -26.36 10.58 1.47
C THR A 304 -25.21 10.78 2.45
N LEU A 305 -25.31 11.76 3.35
CA LEU A 305 -24.23 12.02 4.31
C LEU A 305 -24.05 10.84 5.29
N LYS A 306 -25.16 10.23 5.72
CA LYS A 306 -25.14 8.99 6.50
C LYS A 306 -24.44 7.84 5.73
N ALA A 307 -24.77 7.66 4.45
CA ALA A 307 -24.16 6.62 3.62
C ALA A 307 -22.64 6.81 3.47
N LEU A 308 -22.16 8.07 3.39
CA LEU A 308 -20.73 8.39 3.29
C LEU A 308 -19.95 8.08 4.57
N HIS A 309 -20.60 8.19 5.73
CA HIS A 309 -20.03 7.81 7.04
C HIS A 309 -19.97 6.31 7.27
N ASN A 310 -20.68 5.51 6.47
CA ASN A 310 -20.70 4.06 6.63
C ASN A 310 -19.48 3.42 5.93
N PRO A 311 -18.52 2.84 6.68
CA PRO A 311 -17.38 2.14 6.09
C PRO A 311 -17.79 0.81 5.42
N GLY A 312 -18.89 0.19 5.86
CA GLY A 312 -19.42 -1.07 5.32
C GLY A 312 -20.48 -0.87 4.22
N HIS A 313 -21.42 -1.81 4.08
CA HIS A 313 -22.47 -1.77 3.06
C HIS A 313 -23.41 -0.57 3.21
N ALA A 314 -23.49 0.29 2.19
CA ALA A 314 -24.36 1.47 2.19
C ALA A 314 -25.63 1.34 1.32
N LEU A 315 -25.88 0.17 0.71
CA LEU A 315 -27.02 -0.01 -0.22
C LEU A 315 -28.39 0.32 0.37
N SER A 316 -28.62 0.05 1.66
CA SER A 316 -29.88 0.38 2.32
C SER A 316 -30.13 1.89 2.36
N ASP A 317 -29.11 2.66 2.72
CA ASP A 317 -29.14 4.12 2.73
C ASP A 317 -29.29 4.66 1.29
N MET A 318 -28.54 4.10 0.32
CA MET A 318 -28.64 4.46 -1.10
C MET A 318 -30.04 4.23 -1.67
N THR A 319 -30.72 3.17 -1.25
CA THR A 319 -32.10 2.89 -1.64
C THR A 319 -33.04 3.99 -1.16
N GLN A 320 -32.82 4.53 0.04
CA GLN A 320 -33.59 5.69 0.53
C GLN A 320 -33.28 6.95 -0.28
N VAL A 321 -32.01 7.20 -0.62
CA VAL A 321 -31.62 8.32 -1.49
C VAL A 321 -32.35 8.23 -2.83
N TYR A 322 -32.35 7.06 -3.49
CA TYR A 322 -33.01 6.87 -4.78
C TYR A 322 -34.53 7.03 -4.69
N ALA A 323 -35.18 6.45 -3.68
CA ALA A 323 -36.62 6.55 -3.49
C ALA A 323 -37.09 8.00 -3.25
N LEU A 324 -36.28 8.80 -2.54
CA LEU A 324 -36.60 10.20 -2.22
C LEU A 324 -36.23 11.17 -3.34
N ASN A 325 -35.10 10.94 -4.00
CA ASN A 325 -34.59 11.79 -5.08
C ASN A 325 -33.81 10.94 -6.12
N PRO A 326 -34.51 10.29 -7.06
CA PRO A 326 -33.87 9.42 -8.04
C PRO A 326 -32.94 10.19 -9.00
N LYS A 327 -33.06 11.52 -9.07
CA LYS A 327 -32.23 12.43 -9.89
C LYS A 327 -31.02 12.99 -9.12
N SER A 328 -30.77 12.54 -7.89
CA SER A 328 -29.64 13.02 -7.10
C SER A 328 -28.31 12.71 -7.78
N ALA A 329 -27.53 13.75 -8.08
CA ALA A 329 -26.18 13.58 -8.64
C ALA A 329 -25.25 12.81 -7.68
N LEU A 330 -25.53 12.83 -6.37
CA LEU A 330 -24.71 12.16 -5.35
C LEU A 330 -24.88 10.64 -5.35
N LEU A 331 -25.89 10.09 -6.03
CA LEU A 331 -26.01 8.64 -6.20
C LEU A 331 -24.80 8.06 -6.95
N LYS A 332 -24.24 8.78 -7.93
CA LYS A 332 -23.03 8.34 -8.63
C LYS A 332 -21.83 8.19 -7.69
N LEU A 333 -21.68 9.10 -6.73
CA LEU A 333 -20.63 9.02 -5.70
C LEU A 333 -20.80 7.77 -4.85
N LEU A 334 -22.02 7.51 -4.36
CA LEU A 334 -22.30 6.34 -3.52
C LEU A 334 -22.09 5.03 -4.30
N ILE A 335 -22.60 4.94 -5.53
CA ILE A 335 -22.41 3.76 -6.40
C ILE A 335 -20.92 3.52 -6.68
N ALA A 336 -20.16 4.56 -7.02
CA ALA A 336 -18.72 4.43 -7.24
C ALA A 336 -18.01 3.89 -5.98
N ARG A 337 -18.35 4.42 -4.80
CA ARG A 337 -17.78 3.94 -3.53
C ARG A 337 -18.11 2.48 -3.27
N GLU A 338 -19.35 2.04 -3.46
CA GLU A 338 -19.71 0.65 -3.25
C GLU A 338 -19.08 -0.30 -4.26
N ILE A 339 -18.88 0.13 -5.52
CA ILE A 339 -18.08 -0.61 -6.49
C ILE A 339 -16.64 -0.74 -6.01
N ASN A 340 -16.00 0.36 -5.58
CA ASN A 340 -14.61 0.33 -5.13
C ASN A 340 -14.41 -0.48 -3.84
N LYS A 341 -15.40 -0.52 -2.94
CA LYS A 341 -15.42 -1.43 -1.79
C LYS A 341 -15.43 -2.89 -2.22
N LEU A 342 -16.33 -3.25 -3.15
CA LEU A 342 -16.39 -4.59 -3.72
C LEU A 342 -15.11 -4.98 -4.44
N GLU A 343 -14.43 -4.03 -5.11
CA GLU A 343 -13.10 -4.29 -5.69
C GLU A 343 -12.08 -4.68 -4.63
N ASP A 344 -12.05 -3.94 -3.51
CA ASP A 344 -11.13 -4.27 -2.42
C ASP A 344 -11.46 -5.65 -1.83
N TRP A 345 -12.72 -5.88 -1.47
CA TRP A 345 -13.14 -7.10 -0.80
C TRP A 345 -13.00 -8.36 -1.67
N LEU A 346 -13.27 -8.26 -2.98
CA LEU A 346 -13.28 -9.41 -3.89
C LEU A 346 -12.03 -9.53 -4.76
N LEU A 347 -11.46 -8.42 -5.24
CA LEU A 347 -10.36 -8.45 -6.21
C LEU A 347 -8.99 -8.33 -5.56
N THR A 348 -8.84 -7.60 -4.43
CA THR A 348 -7.55 -7.56 -3.72
C THR A 348 -7.11 -8.98 -3.35
N PRO A 349 -7.89 -9.80 -2.61
CA PRO A 349 -7.50 -11.16 -2.31
C PRO A 349 -7.28 -12.05 -3.51
N ARG A 350 -8.19 -11.96 -4.49
CA ARG A 350 -8.19 -12.85 -5.63
C ARG A 350 -6.99 -12.62 -6.55
N LEU A 351 -6.57 -11.37 -6.70
CA LEU A 351 -5.49 -11.01 -7.60
C LEU A 351 -4.17 -10.94 -6.85
N THR A 352 -4.09 -10.19 -5.75
CA THR A 352 -2.80 -9.81 -5.16
C THR A 352 -2.28 -10.77 -4.10
N ASP A 353 -3.12 -11.73 -3.68
CA ASP A 353 -2.91 -12.61 -2.53
C ASP A 353 -2.80 -11.85 -1.18
N PHE A 354 -3.03 -10.53 -1.15
CA PHE A 354 -3.17 -9.73 0.07
C PHE A 354 -4.59 -9.79 0.62
N GLU A 355 -4.76 -9.50 1.91
CA GLU A 355 -6.10 -9.30 2.47
C GLU A 355 -6.76 -8.02 1.95
N PRO A 356 -8.10 -7.93 1.96
CA PRO A 356 -8.79 -6.66 1.75
C PRO A 356 -8.31 -5.67 2.80
N VAL A 357 -8.14 -4.43 2.37
CA VAL A 357 -7.52 -3.40 3.19
C VAL A 357 -8.41 -2.98 4.37
N SER A 358 -9.72 -3.17 4.25
CA SER A 358 -10.69 -2.94 5.33
C SER A 358 -10.59 -3.93 6.51
N ASN A 359 -9.72 -4.94 6.45
CA ASN A 359 -9.48 -5.86 7.57
C ASN A 359 -8.62 -5.18 8.65
N PHE A 360 -9.27 -4.45 9.56
CA PHE A 360 -8.63 -4.05 10.82
C PHE A 360 -8.48 -5.30 11.70
N LEU A 361 -7.25 -5.78 11.79
CA LEU A 361 -6.84 -7.04 12.44
C LEU A 361 -7.34 -7.15 13.89
N LYS A 362 -7.95 -8.30 14.22
CA LYS A 362 -7.77 -8.93 15.52
C LYS A 362 -6.93 -10.17 15.31
N GLU A 363 -5.79 -10.25 15.99
CA GLU A 363 -5.01 -11.46 16.14
C GLU A 363 -5.91 -12.60 16.71
N ASP A 364 -5.61 -13.87 16.38
CA ASP A 364 -6.28 -15.12 16.82
C ASP A 364 -7.45 -15.72 16.02
N TYR A 365 -7.72 -15.28 14.79
CA TYR A 365 -8.82 -15.87 13.99
C TYR A 365 -8.37 -16.86 12.91
N ASP A 366 -9.22 -17.85 12.60
CA ASP A 366 -9.10 -18.70 11.41
C ASP A 366 -9.43 -17.88 10.15
N TYR A 367 -8.41 -17.19 9.65
CA TYR A 367 -8.50 -16.22 8.57
C TYR A 367 -9.06 -16.82 7.27
N GLU A 368 -8.67 -18.05 6.92
CA GLU A 368 -9.14 -18.68 5.68
C GLU A 368 -10.65 -18.92 5.72
N SER A 369 -11.18 -19.35 6.87
CA SER A 369 -12.62 -19.53 7.06
C SER A 369 -13.41 -18.21 7.00
N ILE A 370 -12.87 -17.14 7.58
CA ILE A 370 -13.50 -15.81 7.61
C ILE A 370 -13.45 -15.17 6.23
N GLN A 371 -12.32 -15.25 5.53
CA GLN A 371 -12.16 -14.71 4.19
C GLN A 371 -13.16 -15.36 3.23
N LYS A 372 -13.33 -16.68 3.29
CA LYS A 372 -14.30 -17.40 2.46
C LYS A 372 -15.76 -17.07 2.82
N ALA A 373 -16.04 -16.90 4.12
CA ALA A 373 -17.37 -16.47 4.58
C ALA A 373 -17.69 -15.03 4.15
N ASN A 374 -16.69 -14.14 4.16
CA ASN A 374 -16.80 -12.77 3.68
C ASN A 374 -17.00 -12.74 2.16
N GLU A 375 -16.19 -13.46 1.37
CA GLU A 375 -16.35 -13.53 -0.09
C GLU A 375 -17.77 -13.93 -0.49
N THR A 376 -18.37 -14.90 0.21
CA THR A 376 -19.77 -15.31 -0.05
C THR A 376 -20.76 -14.16 0.20
N LYS A 377 -20.60 -13.43 1.30
CA LYS A 377 -21.45 -12.28 1.64
C LYS A 377 -21.23 -11.11 0.67
N ASP A 378 -19.99 -10.88 0.26
CA ASP A 378 -19.61 -9.80 -0.64
C ASP A 378 -20.14 -10.07 -2.07
N LEU A 379 -20.14 -11.32 -2.52
CA LEU A 379 -20.80 -11.74 -3.76
C LEU A 379 -22.33 -11.58 -3.69
N GLU A 380 -22.95 -11.91 -2.55
CA GLU A 380 -24.38 -11.65 -2.34
C GLU A 380 -24.68 -10.13 -2.38
N TYR A 381 -23.83 -9.33 -1.74
CA TYR A 381 -23.95 -7.88 -1.75
C TYR A 381 -23.77 -7.29 -3.15
N LEU A 382 -22.79 -7.77 -3.92
CA LEU A 382 -22.60 -7.43 -5.33
C LEU A 382 -23.89 -7.67 -6.12
N GLY A 383 -24.52 -8.84 -5.95
CA GLY A 383 -25.78 -9.17 -6.61
C GLY A 383 -26.91 -8.19 -6.27
N LYS A 384 -27.04 -7.80 -5.00
CA LYS A 384 -28.03 -6.80 -4.54
C LYS A 384 -27.75 -5.41 -5.12
N LEU A 385 -26.49 -4.98 -5.15
CA LEU A 385 -26.10 -3.71 -5.74
C LEU A 385 -26.34 -3.68 -7.25
N LEU A 386 -26.02 -4.77 -7.95
CA LEU A 386 -26.31 -4.93 -9.38
C LEU A 386 -27.81 -4.83 -9.65
N ALA A 387 -28.63 -5.52 -8.86
CA ALA A 387 -30.10 -5.45 -8.99
C ALA A 387 -30.62 -4.02 -8.77
N PHE A 388 -30.10 -3.30 -7.79
CA PHE A 388 -30.42 -1.89 -7.55
C PHE A 388 -30.05 -1.00 -8.75
N VAL A 389 -28.84 -1.13 -9.29
CA VAL A 389 -28.39 -0.35 -10.45
C VAL A 389 -29.23 -0.68 -11.69
N VAL A 390 -29.51 -1.96 -11.96
CA VAL A 390 -30.36 -2.38 -13.09
C VAL A 390 -31.79 -1.86 -12.94
N ASN A 391 -32.34 -1.85 -11.72
CA ASN A 391 -33.65 -1.24 -11.48
C ASN A 391 -33.62 0.26 -11.79
N ALA A 392 -32.58 0.98 -11.34
CA ALA A 392 -32.43 2.40 -11.62
C ALA A 392 -32.31 2.72 -13.12
N ILE A 393 -31.64 1.85 -13.90
CA ILE A 393 -31.59 1.92 -15.37
C ILE A 393 -32.98 1.71 -15.96
N THR A 394 -33.69 0.68 -15.50
CA THR A 394 -34.99 0.26 -16.07
C THR A 394 -36.08 1.29 -15.82
N GLU A 395 -36.13 1.87 -14.62
CA GLU A 395 -37.09 2.92 -14.29
C GLU A 395 -36.81 4.25 -15.03
N ALA A 396 -35.57 4.44 -15.51
CA ALA A 396 -35.14 5.61 -16.29
C ALA A 396 -35.44 6.98 -15.64
N GLN A 397 -35.57 7.01 -14.31
CA GLN A 397 -35.83 8.25 -13.56
C GLN A 397 -34.57 9.09 -13.32
N ASN A 398 -33.40 8.43 -13.29
CA ASN A 398 -32.10 9.07 -13.10
C ASN A 398 -31.51 9.46 -14.47
N PRO A 399 -30.98 10.70 -14.63
CA PRO A 399 -30.46 11.18 -15.91
C PRO A 399 -29.10 10.60 -16.30
N ASP A 400 -28.37 9.94 -15.38
CA ASP A 400 -27.00 9.47 -15.56
C ASP A 400 -26.93 8.06 -16.17
N ALA A 401 -27.65 7.83 -17.26
CA ALA A 401 -27.78 6.52 -17.90
C ALA A 401 -26.42 5.91 -18.29
N ALA A 402 -25.47 6.73 -18.79
CA ALA A 402 -24.15 6.26 -19.17
C ALA A 402 -23.39 5.68 -17.97
N PHE A 403 -23.39 6.38 -16.84
CA PHE A 403 -22.72 5.94 -15.63
C PHE A 403 -23.39 4.70 -15.02
N LEU A 404 -24.72 4.65 -14.96
CA LEU A 404 -25.43 3.49 -14.43
C LEU A 404 -25.16 2.22 -15.26
N ASN A 405 -25.17 2.32 -16.59
CA ASN A 405 -24.81 1.19 -17.46
C ASN A 405 -23.35 0.77 -17.25
N LEU A 406 -22.43 1.73 -17.09
CA LEU A 406 -21.03 1.43 -16.75
C LEU A 406 -20.91 0.70 -15.41
N SER A 407 -21.64 1.15 -14.38
CA SER A 407 -21.69 0.49 -13.07
C SER A 407 -22.23 -0.94 -13.16
N ALA A 408 -23.34 -1.16 -13.89
CA ALA A 408 -23.89 -2.48 -14.12
C ALA A 408 -22.90 -3.39 -14.86
N ALA A 409 -22.23 -2.86 -15.89
CA ALA A 409 -21.19 -3.58 -16.61
C ALA A 409 -20.05 -4.04 -15.70
N TYR A 410 -19.56 -3.15 -14.83
CA TYR A 410 -18.46 -3.45 -13.94
C TYR A 410 -18.83 -4.48 -12.87
N LEU A 411 -20.04 -4.39 -12.31
CA LEU A 411 -20.56 -5.38 -11.37
C LEU A 411 -20.74 -6.75 -12.03
N CYS A 412 -21.29 -6.80 -13.25
CA CYS A 412 -21.35 -8.04 -14.04
C CYS A 412 -19.94 -8.61 -14.29
N PHE A 413 -18.96 -7.76 -14.61
CA PHE A 413 -17.57 -8.18 -14.79
C PHE A 413 -16.99 -8.82 -13.53
N MET A 414 -17.12 -8.18 -12.35
CA MET A 414 -16.63 -8.72 -11.08
C MET A 414 -17.32 -10.05 -10.70
N ASN A 415 -18.56 -10.24 -11.15
CA ASN A 415 -19.33 -11.48 -11.00
C ASN A 415 -19.09 -12.52 -12.13
N ASN A 416 -18.07 -12.33 -12.97
CA ASN A 416 -17.74 -13.19 -14.13
C ASN A 416 -18.86 -13.33 -15.18
N GLN A 417 -19.82 -12.39 -15.24
CA GLN A 417 -20.89 -12.32 -16.22
C GLN A 417 -20.46 -11.51 -17.46
N PHE A 418 -19.44 -11.98 -18.18
CA PHE A 418 -18.78 -11.20 -19.24
C PHE A 418 -19.67 -10.82 -20.43
N THR A 419 -20.68 -11.64 -20.75
CA THR A 419 -21.63 -11.32 -21.84
C THR A 419 -22.50 -10.12 -21.47
N ASP A 420 -23.06 -10.12 -20.26
CA ASP A 420 -23.84 -8.99 -19.75
C ASP A 420 -22.97 -7.76 -19.51
N ALA A 421 -21.74 -7.95 -19.01
CA ALA A 421 -20.78 -6.87 -18.87
C ALA A 421 -20.58 -6.15 -20.22
N ASN A 422 -20.25 -6.88 -21.28
CA ASN A 422 -20.07 -6.31 -22.62
C ASN A 422 -21.34 -5.64 -23.16
N ARG A 423 -22.52 -6.22 -22.93
CA ARG A 423 -23.81 -5.62 -23.32
C ARG A 423 -24.00 -4.26 -22.64
N TYR A 424 -23.78 -4.17 -21.32
CA TYR A 424 -23.91 -2.91 -20.59
C TYR A 424 -22.81 -1.90 -20.97
N LEU A 425 -21.59 -2.34 -21.29
CA LEU A 425 -20.53 -1.46 -21.80
C LEU A 425 -20.94 -0.81 -23.13
N ASP A 426 -21.58 -1.55 -24.03
CA ASP A 426 -22.09 -1.01 -25.29
C ASP A 426 -23.22 0.00 -25.05
N LEU A 427 -24.09 -0.24 -24.08
CA LEU A 427 -25.15 0.70 -23.69
C LEU A 427 -24.55 1.98 -23.08
N ALA A 428 -23.56 1.85 -22.18
CA ALA A 428 -22.85 2.98 -21.58
C ALA A 428 -22.17 3.86 -22.63
N MET A 429 -21.53 3.25 -23.64
CA MET A 429 -20.85 3.97 -24.72
C MET A 429 -21.83 4.72 -25.65
N LYS A 430 -23.05 4.17 -25.85
CA LYS A 430 -24.09 4.75 -26.72
C LYS A 430 -24.97 5.78 -26.01
N ALA A 431 -24.93 5.84 -24.69
CA ALA A 431 -25.75 6.73 -23.90
C ALA A 431 -25.43 8.21 -24.22
N PRO A 432 -26.44 9.09 -24.37
CA PRO A 432 -26.21 10.48 -24.76
C PRO A 432 -25.36 11.30 -23.77
N ASP A 433 -25.38 10.93 -22.49
CA ASP A 433 -24.67 11.55 -21.39
C ASP A 433 -23.25 10.99 -21.16
N ALA A 434 -22.76 10.11 -22.05
CA ALA A 434 -21.46 9.47 -21.93
C ALA A 434 -20.30 10.49 -21.98
N SER A 435 -19.76 10.82 -20.81
CA SER A 435 -18.57 11.66 -20.65
C SER A 435 -17.30 10.95 -21.13
N GLU A 436 -16.23 11.71 -21.39
CA GLU A 436 -14.93 11.12 -21.73
C GLU A 436 -14.40 10.21 -20.61
N ALA A 437 -14.67 10.54 -19.35
CA ALA A 437 -14.32 9.68 -18.22
C ALA A 437 -15.07 8.33 -18.26
N VAL A 438 -16.37 8.34 -18.58
CA VAL A 438 -17.16 7.11 -18.77
C VAL A 438 -16.62 6.31 -19.96
N LYS A 439 -16.39 6.93 -21.11
CA LYS A 439 -15.87 6.23 -22.32
C LYS A 439 -14.50 5.60 -22.06
N ARG A 440 -13.62 6.31 -21.34
CA ARG A 440 -12.32 5.80 -20.90
C ARG A 440 -12.49 4.57 -20.01
N GLN A 441 -13.35 4.64 -18.99
CA GLN A 441 -13.61 3.52 -18.10
C GLN A 441 -14.27 2.33 -18.82
N VAL A 442 -15.15 2.59 -19.80
CA VAL A 442 -15.73 1.54 -20.66
C VAL A 442 -14.63 0.77 -21.38
N ARG A 443 -13.67 1.48 -21.99
CA ARG A 443 -12.55 0.84 -22.71
C ARG A 443 -11.67 0.01 -21.78
N LEU A 444 -11.35 0.53 -20.59
CA LEU A 444 -10.57 -0.18 -19.57
C LEU A 444 -11.30 -1.43 -19.07
N THR A 445 -12.60 -1.32 -18.77
CA THR A 445 -13.42 -2.46 -18.31
C THR A 445 -13.57 -3.51 -19.41
N ARG A 446 -13.71 -3.09 -20.67
CA ARG A 446 -13.76 -4.00 -21.82
C ARG A 446 -12.45 -4.79 -21.97
N LEU A 447 -11.31 -4.12 -21.81
CA LEU A 447 -10.00 -4.75 -21.83
C LEU A 447 -9.89 -5.84 -20.76
N MET A 448 -10.32 -5.53 -19.53
CA MET A 448 -10.35 -6.48 -18.42
C MET A 448 -11.33 -7.64 -18.65
N SER A 449 -12.54 -7.35 -19.16
CA SER A 449 -13.53 -8.38 -19.45
C SER A 449 -13.06 -9.36 -20.53
N PHE A 450 -12.45 -8.87 -21.62
CA PHE A 450 -11.84 -9.76 -22.62
C PHE A 450 -10.61 -10.47 -22.08
N ALA A 451 -9.86 -9.82 -21.19
CA ALA A 451 -8.77 -10.44 -20.46
C ALA A 451 -9.22 -11.56 -19.53
N ASN A 452 -10.51 -11.80 -19.28
CA ASN A 452 -10.97 -12.88 -18.39
C ASN A 452 -11.82 -13.96 -19.10
N ASP A 453 -12.05 -13.85 -20.40
CA ASP A 453 -12.68 -14.91 -21.21
C ASP A 453 -11.70 -16.09 -21.42
N LYS A 454 -12.02 -17.29 -20.91
CA LYS A 454 -11.11 -18.45 -20.94
C LYS A 454 -10.73 -18.92 -22.35
N ASN A 455 -11.51 -18.59 -23.38
CA ASN A 455 -11.26 -19.01 -24.76
C ASN A 455 -10.55 -17.93 -25.62
N ALA A 456 -10.24 -16.77 -25.03
CA ALA A 456 -9.80 -15.61 -25.80
C ALA A 456 -8.27 -15.46 -25.96
N ILE A 457 -7.42 -16.27 -25.32
CA ILE A 457 -5.95 -16.15 -25.48
C ILE A 457 -5.52 -16.74 -26.84
N ASN A 458 -5.37 -15.88 -27.84
CA ASN A 458 -4.89 -16.22 -29.18
C ASN A 458 -4.11 -15.03 -29.79
N PRO A 459 -3.40 -15.21 -30.93
CA PRO A 459 -2.61 -14.13 -31.53
C PRO A 459 -3.41 -12.86 -31.87
N ASP A 460 -4.66 -12.99 -32.30
CA ASP A 460 -5.53 -11.83 -32.61
C ASP A 460 -5.91 -11.05 -31.36
N PHE A 461 -6.13 -11.75 -30.24
CA PHE A 461 -6.32 -11.12 -28.94
C PHE A 461 -5.04 -10.42 -28.49
N GLU A 462 -3.87 -11.05 -28.61
CA GLU A 462 -2.59 -10.45 -28.20
C GLU A 462 -2.27 -9.16 -28.97
N ASN A 463 -2.55 -9.13 -30.27
CA ASN A 463 -2.41 -7.93 -31.08
C ASN A 463 -3.37 -6.81 -30.65
N ARG A 464 -4.64 -7.13 -30.36
CA ARG A 464 -5.61 -6.14 -29.86
C ARG A 464 -5.25 -5.65 -28.46
N LEU A 465 -4.82 -6.57 -27.59
CA LEU A 465 -4.36 -6.27 -26.23
C LEU A 465 -3.19 -5.27 -26.27
N LEU A 466 -2.22 -5.46 -27.16
CA LEU A 466 -1.10 -4.51 -27.30
C LEU A 466 -1.58 -3.10 -27.67
N GLN A 467 -2.53 -3.00 -28.60
CA GLN A 467 -3.09 -1.71 -29.00
C GLN A 467 -3.79 -1.00 -27.85
N ASP A 468 -4.55 -1.74 -27.03
CA ASP A 468 -5.24 -1.19 -25.87
C ASP A 468 -4.28 -0.82 -24.74
N ILE A 469 -3.22 -1.62 -24.51
CA ILE A 469 -2.15 -1.30 -23.56
C ILE A 469 -1.45 0.00 -23.97
N ARG A 470 -1.06 0.13 -25.25
CA ARG A 470 -0.42 1.34 -25.76
C ARG A 470 -1.33 2.56 -25.66
N TRP A 471 -2.63 2.38 -25.91
CA TRP A 471 -3.59 3.45 -25.68
C TRP A 471 -3.61 3.88 -24.21
N LEU A 472 -3.68 2.93 -23.26
CA LEU A 472 -3.69 3.25 -21.84
C LEU A 472 -2.42 4.01 -21.42
N GLN A 473 -1.25 3.56 -21.90
CA GLN A 473 0.03 4.24 -21.67
C GLN A 473 0.03 5.69 -22.19
N GLN A 474 -0.60 5.95 -23.34
CA GLN A 474 -0.74 7.32 -23.87
C GLN A 474 -1.67 8.21 -23.05
N GLN A 475 -2.64 7.62 -22.34
CA GLN A 475 -3.56 8.35 -21.46
C GLN A 475 -2.96 8.66 -20.09
N MET A 476 -1.89 7.96 -19.70
CA MET A 476 -1.28 8.15 -18.40
C MET A 476 -0.47 9.46 -18.35
N PRO A 477 -0.54 10.20 -17.23
CA PRO A 477 0.32 11.36 -17.06
C PRO A 477 1.78 10.92 -17.12
N LYS A 478 2.62 11.71 -17.82
CA LYS A 478 4.07 11.52 -17.87
C LYS A 478 4.68 11.89 -16.51
N VAL A 479 4.43 11.09 -15.48
CA VAL A 479 4.98 11.34 -14.16
C VAL A 479 6.37 10.73 -14.10
N THR A 480 7.38 11.58 -13.93
CA THR A 480 8.66 11.17 -13.34
C THR A 480 8.41 10.91 -11.86
N ARG A 481 8.01 9.68 -11.50
CA ARG A 481 7.92 9.28 -10.10
C ARG A 481 9.35 9.22 -9.54
N ASN A 482 9.59 9.95 -8.46
CA ASN A 482 10.85 9.87 -7.72
C ASN A 482 10.91 8.48 -7.05
N PRO A 483 11.94 7.65 -7.31
CA PRO A 483 12.10 6.34 -6.66
C PRO A 483 12.12 6.39 -5.13
N ASP A 484 12.42 7.55 -4.55
CA ASP A 484 12.53 7.75 -3.10
C ASP A 484 11.18 8.09 -2.41
N TYR A 485 10.09 8.26 -3.17
CA TYR A 485 8.76 8.60 -2.64
C TYR A 485 7.96 7.35 -2.25
N TYR A 486 8.39 6.68 -1.17
CA TYR A 486 7.70 5.53 -0.58
C TYR A 486 6.61 5.91 0.46
N TYR A 487 6.34 7.20 0.71
CA TYR A 487 5.60 7.65 1.91
C TYR A 487 4.41 8.59 1.67
N GLU A 488 3.80 8.62 0.48
CA GLU A 488 2.46 9.24 0.38
C GLU A 488 1.40 8.22 0.79
N GLU A 489 1.11 8.14 2.09
CA GLU A 489 0.18 7.21 2.78
C GLU A 489 -1.25 7.11 2.18
N ASN A 490 -1.59 7.94 1.19
CA ASN A 490 -2.93 8.04 0.61
C ASN A 490 -3.02 7.67 -0.88
N GLN A 491 -1.95 7.15 -1.48
CA GLN A 491 -1.99 6.72 -2.89
C GLN A 491 -1.45 5.31 -3.05
N SER A 492 -2.25 4.45 -3.67
CA SER A 492 -1.76 3.15 -4.13
C SER A 492 -0.51 3.32 -4.98
N THR A 493 0.52 2.53 -4.67
CA THR A 493 1.77 2.50 -5.44
C THR A 493 1.50 2.09 -6.89
N TRP A 494 0.43 1.32 -7.13
CA TRP A 494 0.00 0.86 -8.45
C TRP A 494 -0.93 1.84 -9.14
N ASN A 495 -0.54 2.23 -10.35
CA ASN A 495 -1.43 2.93 -11.27
C ASN A 495 -2.33 1.92 -12.03
N GLU A 496 -3.23 2.43 -12.87
CA GLU A 496 -4.14 1.59 -13.66
C GLU A 496 -3.41 0.63 -14.63
N TYR A 497 -2.24 1.01 -15.16
CA TYR A 497 -1.42 0.13 -15.99
C TYR A 497 -0.84 -1.02 -15.16
N ASP A 498 -0.28 -0.73 -13.98
CA ASP A 498 0.27 -1.75 -13.08
C ASP A 498 -0.81 -2.78 -12.71
N ARG A 499 -2.01 -2.30 -12.33
CA ARG A 499 -3.17 -3.14 -11.99
C ARG A 499 -3.67 -3.98 -13.17
N LEU A 500 -3.66 -3.43 -14.38
CA LEU A 500 -3.98 -4.18 -15.59
C LEU A 500 -2.93 -5.27 -15.89
N MET A 501 -1.64 -4.94 -15.83
CA MET A 501 -0.55 -5.90 -16.04
C MET A 501 -0.66 -7.04 -15.03
N TYR A 502 -1.00 -6.71 -13.79
CA TYR A 502 -1.23 -7.67 -12.73
C TYR A 502 -2.40 -8.62 -13.05
N ALA A 503 -3.55 -8.07 -13.43
CA ALA A 503 -4.71 -8.89 -13.79
C ALA A 503 -4.44 -9.80 -14.99
N LEU A 504 -3.66 -9.33 -15.97
CA LEU A 504 -3.20 -10.14 -17.09
C LEU A 504 -2.27 -11.25 -16.64
N ALA A 505 -1.30 -10.96 -15.75
CA ALA A 505 -0.42 -11.98 -15.19
C ALA A 505 -1.21 -13.11 -14.51
N TYR A 506 -2.16 -12.75 -13.63
CA TYR A 506 -3.04 -13.70 -12.96
C TYR A 506 -3.82 -14.59 -13.94
N ARG A 507 -4.32 -14.01 -15.04
CA ARG A 507 -5.04 -14.77 -16.07
C ARG A 507 -4.12 -15.76 -16.81
N TYR A 508 -2.94 -15.33 -17.24
CA TYR A 508 -1.99 -16.22 -17.93
C TYR A 508 -1.51 -17.34 -16.99
N GLU A 509 -1.32 -17.04 -15.71
CA GLU A 509 -1.01 -18.03 -14.67
C GLU A 509 -2.11 -19.09 -14.53
N ASN A 510 -3.38 -18.68 -14.43
CA ASN A 510 -4.54 -19.59 -14.38
C ASN A 510 -4.76 -20.39 -15.68
N ALA A 511 -4.27 -19.89 -16.81
CA ALA A 511 -4.22 -20.63 -18.07
C ALA A 511 -3.03 -21.60 -18.16
N GLY A 512 -2.20 -21.70 -17.12
CA GLY A 512 -1.00 -22.54 -17.07
C GLY A 512 0.23 -21.95 -17.76
N ASN A 513 0.15 -20.70 -18.26
CA ASN A 513 1.24 -20.03 -18.96
C ASN A 513 2.04 -19.13 -18.01
N ARG A 514 2.80 -19.76 -17.11
CA ARG A 514 3.62 -19.09 -16.10
C ARG A 514 4.75 -18.26 -16.72
N MET A 515 5.25 -18.68 -17.89
CA MET A 515 6.22 -17.92 -18.67
C MET A 515 5.69 -16.53 -19.04
N LYS A 516 4.50 -16.41 -19.65
CA LYS A 516 3.95 -15.08 -19.97
C LYS A 516 3.47 -14.34 -18.72
N ALA A 517 2.96 -15.04 -17.71
CA ALA A 517 2.55 -14.42 -16.45
C ALA A 517 3.67 -13.60 -15.82
N GLY A 518 4.87 -14.17 -15.67
CA GLY A 518 6.03 -13.45 -15.14
C GLY A 518 6.48 -12.28 -16.02
N LEU A 519 6.32 -12.37 -17.35
CA LEU A 519 6.61 -11.24 -18.26
C LEU A 519 5.64 -10.07 -18.06
N PHE A 520 4.36 -10.31 -17.79
CA PHE A 520 3.44 -9.25 -17.40
C PHE A 520 3.81 -8.64 -16.05
N LEU A 521 4.21 -9.46 -15.07
CA LEU A 521 4.68 -8.95 -13.77
C LEU A 521 5.93 -8.08 -13.91
N SER A 522 6.83 -8.38 -14.86
CA SER A 522 8.02 -7.55 -15.14
C SER A 522 7.66 -6.11 -15.54
N GLN A 523 6.46 -5.91 -16.11
CA GLN A 523 6.00 -4.60 -16.55
C GLN A 523 5.63 -3.67 -15.38
N ILE A 524 5.45 -4.22 -14.17
CA ILE A 524 5.06 -3.49 -12.95
C ILE A 524 6.32 -2.94 -12.27
N ASN A 525 6.34 -1.63 -11.98
CA ASN A 525 7.55 -1.00 -11.41
C ASN A 525 7.76 -1.31 -9.92
N ASN A 526 6.68 -1.35 -9.14
CA ASN A 526 6.70 -1.72 -7.71
C ASN A 526 5.87 -2.98 -7.55
N LEU A 527 6.40 -4.12 -8.00
CA LEU A 527 5.70 -5.39 -7.84
C LEU A 527 5.51 -5.63 -6.33
N LEU A 528 4.25 -5.72 -5.91
CA LEU A 528 3.84 -6.05 -4.55
C LEU A 528 2.81 -7.19 -4.65
N ARG A 529 3.29 -8.43 -4.65
CA ARG A 529 2.42 -9.61 -4.65
C ARG A 529 2.64 -10.38 -3.37
N ALA A 530 1.61 -10.55 -2.56
CA ALA A 530 1.72 -11.23 -1.27
C ALA A 530 2.00 -12.73 -1.43
N LEU A 531 2.44 -13.28 -0.31
CA LEU A 531 2.82 -14.68 -0.08
C LEU A 531 3.97 -15.14 -0.97
N ARG A 532 5.08 -14.39 -0.92
CA ARG A 532 6.38 -14.99 -1.22
C ARG A 532 6.54 -16.19 -0.28
N LYS A 533 6.56 -17.40 -0.84
CA LYS A 533 6.54 -18.64 -0.04
C LYS A 533 7.83 -18.81 0.75
N ASP A 534 8.90 -18.13 0.33
CA ASP A 534 10.14 -18.11 1.08
C ASP A 534 10.06 -17.27 2.39
N GLY A 535 9.00 -16.50 2.62
CA GLY A 535 8.82 -15.71 3.84
C GLY A 535 9.79 -14.53 4.00
N VAL A 536 10.69 -14.28 3.05
CA VAL A 536 11.52 -13.06 3.06
C VAL A 536 10.65 -11.90 2.59
N ASN A 537 10.48 -10.90 3.44
CA ASN A 537 9.58 -9.75 3.29
C ASN A 537 8.08 -10.10 3.18
N GLY A 538 7.71 -11.33 2.80
CA GLY A 538 6.32 -11.80 2.69
C GLY A 538 5.64 -11.48 1.35
N TYR A 539 6.33 -10.85 0.40
CA TYR A 539 5.83 -10.47 -0.93
C TYR A 539 6.95 -10.43 -1.98
N TYR A 540 6.60 -10.63 -3.25
CA TYR A 540 7.54 -10.49 -4.38
C TYR A 540 7.80 -9.02 -4.66
N THR A 541 9.06 -8.60 -4.63
CA THR A 541 9.53 -7.27 -5.04
C THR A 541 10.09 -7.23 -6.47
N ASP A 542 10.40 -8.41 -7.03
CA ASP A 542 10.94 -8.59 -8.36
C ASP A 542 10.35 -9.86 -9.01
N TYR A 543 10.04 -9.78 -10.29
CA TYR A 543 9.43 -10.87 -11.06
C TYR A 543 10.36 -12.09 -11.24
N PHE A 544 11.67 -11.94 -11.03
CA PHE A 544 12.63 -13.04 -10.92
C PHE A 544 12.22 -14.01 -9.82
N PHE A 545 11.86 -13.52 -8.64
CA PHE A 545 11.45 -14.36 -7.52
C PHE A 545 10.12 -15.07 -7.80
N TYR A 546 9.23 -14.46 -8.59
CA TYR A 546 8.03 -15.15 -9.09
C TYR A 546 8.40 -16.38 -9.93
N TYR A 547 9.38 -16.27 -10.83
CA TYR A 547 9.87 -17.40 -11.61
C TYR A 547 10.60 -18.45 -10.76
N ASP A 548 11.42 -18.01 -9.81
CA ASP A 548 12.12 -18.92 -8.89
C ASP A 548 11.13 -19.83 -8.16
N GLU A 549 10.02 -19.25 -7.74
CA GLU A 549 9.04 -19.94 -6.92
C GLU A 549 7.98 -20.72 -7.73
N ASN A 550 7.51 -20.18 -8.85
CA ASN A 550 6.33 -20.73 -9.54
C ASN A 550 6.63 -21.41 -10.88
N ALA A 551 7.73 -21.08 -11.55
CA ALA A 551 8.02 -21.63 -12.87
C ALA A 551 8.77 -22.97 -12.80
N SER A 552 8.42 -23.88 -13.70
CA SER A 552 9.18 -25.11 -13.94
C SER A 552 10.42 -24.85 -14.80
N THR A 553 11.34 -25.81 -14.88
CA THR A 553 12.47 -25.76 -15.81
C THR A 553 12.00 -25.68 -17.28
N ALA A 554 10.89 -26.33 -17.61
CA ALA A 554 10.27 -26.24 -18.94
C ALA A 554 9.69 -24.85 -19.25
N ASP A 555 9.14 -24.14 -18.25
CA ASP A 555 8.69 -22.76 -18.40
C ASP A 555 9.88 -21.82 -18.65
N LEU A 556 10.99 -22.02 -17.93
CA LEU A 556 12.22 -21.22 -18.10
C LEU A 556 12.89 -21.44 -19.45
N GLU A 557 12.91 -22.68 -19.97
CA GLU A 557 13.42 -22.92 -21.32
C GLU A 557 12.54 -22.28 -22.39
N GLN A 558 11.21 -22.29 -22.21
CA GLN A 558 10.30 -21.56 -23.10
C GLN A 558 10.52 -20.05 -23.02
N LEU A 559 10.75 -19.50 -21.82
CA LEU A 559 11.08 -18.10 -21.59
C LEU A 559 12.36 -17.72 -22.33
N LEU A 560 13.44 -18.48 -22.13
CA LEU A 560 14.73 -18.26 -22.79
C LEU A 560 14.61 -18.37 -24.31
N LYS A 561 13.86 -19.35 -24.82
CA LYS A 561 13.56 -19.48 -26.25
C LYS A 561 12.83 -18.27 -26.80
N LEU A 562 11.87 -17.70 -26.04
CA LEU A 562 11.16 -16.50 -26.44
C LEU A 562 12.08 -15.27 -26.41
N ILE A 563 12.90 -15.11 -25.37
CA ILE A 563 13.90 -14.03 -25.26
C ILE A 563 14.90 -14.10 -26.43
N ASP A 564 15.32 -15.30 -26.83
CA ASP A 564 16.31 -15.52 -27.90
C ASP A 564 15.71 -15.51 -29.32
N LYS A 565 14.37 -15.56 -29.44
CA LYS A 565 13.67 -15.61 -30.73
C LYS A 565 14.06 -14.41 -31.60
N THR A 566 14.54 -14.67 -32.81
CA THR A 566 14.68 -13.67 -33.87
C THR A 566 13.34 -13.42 -34.56
N GLY A 567 13.06 -12.19 -34.99
CA GLY A 567 11.78 -11.84 -35.62
C GLY A 567 10.58 -11.93 -34.67
N LYS A 568 10.70 -11.40 -33.46
CA LYS A 568 9.57 -11.26 -32.52
C LYS A 568 8.45 -10.44 -33.14
N THR A 569 7.21 -10.84 -32.88
CA THR A 569 6.05 -9.95 -33.09
C THR A 569 6.15 -8.75 -32.16
N GLU A 570 5.40 -7.68 -32.45
CA GLU A 570 5.39 -6.50 -31.58
C GLU A 570 4.95 -6.82 -30.15
N PHE A 571 4.00 -7.75 -29.98
CA PHE A 571 3.54 -8.18 -28.67
C PHE A 571 4.61 -8.96 -27.90
N GLU A 572 5.30 -9.89 -28.57
CA GLU A 572 6.43 -10.62 -27.98
C GLU A 572 7.58 -9.68 -27.60
N TYR A 573 7.88 -8.68 -28.43
CA TYR A 573 8.88 -7.67 -28.11
C TYR A 573 8.48 -6.86 -26.88
N PHE A 574 7.25 -6.33 -26.86
CA PHE A 574 6.71 -5.60 -25.71
C PHE A 574 6.81 -6.40 -24.41
N LEU A 575 6.41 -7.68 -24.43
CA LEU A 575 6.49 -8.54 -23.25
C LEU A 575 7.92 -8.82 -22.78
N THR A 576 8.86 -9.01 -23.72
CA THR A 576 10.22 -9.44 -23.40
C THR A 576 11.21 -8.30 -23.19
N GLU A 577 10.87 -7.06 -23.50
CA GLU A 577 11.78 -5.91 -23.45
C GLU A 577 12.56 -5.81 -22.12
N LYS A 578 11.86 -5.92 -20.99
CA LYS A 578 12.48 -5.89 -19.65
C LYS A 578 13.22 -7.18 -19.27
N ALA A 579 12.86 -8.31 -19.87
CA ALA A 579 13.47 -9.61 -19.60
C ALA A 579 14.74 -9.88 -20.43
N ILE A 580 14.95 -9.16 -21.55
CA ILE A 580 16.14 -9.31 -22.41
C ILE A 580 17.45 -9.06 -21.62
N PRO A 581 17.60 -7.96 -20.86
CA PRO A 581 18.80 -7.75 -20.03
C PRO A 581 19.00 -8.81 -18.94
N ASP A 582 17.91 -9.44 -18.49
CA ASP A 582 17.89 -10.43 -17.42
C ASP A 582 18.08 -11.87 -17.92
N ARG A 583 18.32 -12.07 -19.22
CA ARG A 583 18.50 -13.40 -19.84
C ARG A 583 19.44 -14.31 -19.04
N ASN A 584 20.60 -13.80 -18.62
CA ASN A 584 21.59 -14.59 -17.89
C ASN A 584 21.12 -14.95 -16.47
N LYS A 585 20.31 -14.10 -15.82
CA LYS A 585 19.68 -14.43 -14.53
C LYS A 585 18.76 -15.66 -14.68
N PHE A 586 18.01 -15.75 -15.78
CA PHE A 586 17.14 -16.91 -16.03
C PHE A 586 17.90 -18.19 -16.36
N ILE A 587 19.08 -18.10 -16.99
CA ILE A 587 19.97 -19.25 -17.19
C ILE A 587 20.54 -19.72 -15.84
N ASP A 588 20.97 -18.80 -14.98
CA ASP A 588 21.39 -19.14 -13.62
C ASP A 588 20.26 -19.83 -12.84
N LEU A 589 19.05 -19.27 -12.90
CA LEU A 589 17.89 -19.85 -12.24
C LEU A 589 17.56 -21.26 -12.77
N LEU A 590 17.64 -21.46 -14.09
CA LEU A 590 17.44 -22.77 -14.72
C LEU A 590 18.44 -23.81 -14.18
N GLY A 591 19.74 -23.47 -14.16
CA GLY A 591 20.77 -24.36 -13.62
C GLY A 591 20.59 -24.62 -12.12
N THR A 592 20.22 -23.59 -11.37
CA THR A 592 19.92 -23.68 -9.93
C THR A 592 18.75 -24.64 -9.66
N LYS A 593 17.67 -24.56 -10.44
CA LYS A 593 16.54 -25.51 -10.34
C LYS A 593 16.96 -26.93 -10.68
N HIS A 594 17.79 -27.15 -11.69
CA HIS A 594 18.33 -28.48 -11.96
C HIS A 594 19.17 -29.04 -10.81
N MET A 595 19.93 -28.21 -10.09
CA MET A 595 20.63 -28.66 -8.87
C MET A 595 19.68 -29.03 -7.74
N ARG A 596 18.59 -28.27 -7.54
CA ARG A 596 17.53 -28.62 -6.56
C ARG A 596 16.92 -29.99 -6.89
N ALA A 597 16.76 -30.31 -8.17
CA ALA A 597 16.30 -31.62 -8.64
C ALA A 597 17.34 -32.77 -8.58
N ASP A 598 18.53 -32.59 -7.96
CA ASP A 598 19.66 -33.55 -7.99
C ASP A 598 20.10 -33.92 -9.43
N ASN A 599 20.04 -32.96 -10.36
CA ASN A 599 20.44 -33.14 -11.76
C ASN A 599 21.60 -32.21 -12.13
N PHE A 600 22.79 -32.55 -11.63
CA PHE A 600 24.01 -31.76 -11.86
C PHE A 600 24.46 -31.76 -13.33
N GLU A 601 24.13 -32.80 -14.08
CA GLU A 601 24.40 -32.88 -15.52
C GLU A 601 23.67 -31.76 -16.27
N LEU A 602 22.35 -31.64 -16.10
CA LEU A 602 21.56 -30.55 -16.72
C LEU A 602 21.92 -29.18 -16.14
N ALA A 603 22.24 -29.10 -14.84
CA ALA A 603 22.70 -27.85 -14.25
C ALA A 603 24.00 -27.35 -14.90
N SER A 604 24.99 -28.23 -15.09
CA SER A 604 26.23 -27.91 -15.79
C SER A 604 25.98 -27.49 -17.24
N GLU A 605 25.09 -28.15 -17.97
CA GLU A 605 24.75 -27.73 -19.34
C GLU A 605 24.10 -26.34 -19.39
N ALA A 606 23.21 -26.03 -18.43
CA ALA A 606 22.63 -24.70 -18.33
C ALA A 606 23.70 -23.64 -18.04
N PHE A 607 24.55 -23.86 -17.05
CA PHE A 607 25.57 -22.88 -16.65
C PHE A 607 26.64 -22.63 -17.71
N LYS A 608 26.94 -23.59 -18.60
CA LYS A 608 27.82 -23.37 -19.77
C LYS A 608 27.33 -22.30 -20.74
N ARG A 609 26.05 -21.93 -20.68
CA ARG A 609 25.46 -20.86 -21.51
C ARG A 609 25.75 -19.45 -20.96
N LEU A 610 26.32 -19.34 -19.75
CA LEU A 610 26.71 -18.07 -19.12
C LEU A 610 28.12 -17.66 -19.54
N PRO A 611 28.42 -16.35 -19.60
CA PRO A 611 29.78 -15.88 -19.80
C PRO A 611 30.65 -16.16 -18.55
N ASP A 612 31.95 -16.32 -18.75
CA ASP A 612 32.90 -16.70 -17.68
C ASP A 612 32.93 -15.69 -16.52
N ASP A 613 32.72 -14.41 -16.81
CA ASP A 613 32.73 -13.30 -15.84
C ASP A 613 31.39 -13.10 -15.10
N TYR A 614 30.36 -13.90 -15.41
CA TYR A 614 29.02 -13.76 -14.81
C TYR A 614 29.07 -13.78 -13.28
N TRP A 615 29.85 -14.69 -12.69
CA TRP A 615 29.91 -14.86 -11.24
C TRP A 615 30.67 -13.74 -10.51
N SER A 616 31.40 -12.91 -11.25
CA SER A 616 32.10 -11.74 -10.71
C SER A 616 31.20 -10.50 -10.63
N ASN A 617 30.01 -10.54 -11.22
CA ASN A 617 29.02 -9.50 -10.99
C ASN A 617 28.43 -9.63 -9.57
N ASN A 618 28.00 -8.52 -8.97
CA ASN A 618 27.40 -8.55 -7.64
C ASN A 618 25.85 -8.55 -7.69
N THR A 619 25.26 -9.10 -8.75
CA THR A 619 23.80 -9.02 -9.00
C THR A 619 22.96 -9.63 -7.86
N PHE A 620 23.39 -10.77 -7.32
CA PHE A 620 22.75 -11.43 -6.16
C PHE A 620 23.70 -11.54 -4.96
N GLY A 621 24.76 -10.74 -4.90
CA GLY A 621 25.77 -10.87 -3.84
C GLY A 621 26.75 -12.04 -4.05
N TYR A 622 26.97 -12.51 -5.29
CA TYR A 622 27.79 -13.71 -5.56
C TYR A 622 29.18 -13.65 -4.93
N VAL A 623 29.84 -12.49 -4.99
CA VAL A 623 31.18 -12.28 -4.41
C VAL A 623 31.18 -12.55 -2.91
N GLN A 624 30.10 -12.23 -2.21
CA GLN A 624 29.99 -12.44 -0.76
C GLN A 624 29.53 -13.85 -0.41
N TYR A 625 28.60 -14.42 -1.16
CA TYR A 625 27.89 -15.64 -0.77
C TYR A 625 28.35 -16.91 -1.50
N LEU A 626 29.30 -16.81 -2.43
CA LEU A 626 30.00 -17.94 -3.05
C LEU A 626 31.49 -18.01 -2.61
N ASP A 627 31.84 -17.32 -1.52
CA ASP A 627 33.20 -17.16 -0.97
C ASP A 627 33.69 -18.35 -0.12
N ALA A 628 32.91 -19.44 -0.05
CA ALA A 628 33.18 -20.60 0.79
C ALA A 628 33.63 -21.85 -0.02
N ASN A 629 34.30 -22.78 0.66
CA ASN A 629 34.60 -24.12 0.14
C ASN A 629 33.48 -25.11 0.49
N PRO A 630 32.57 -25.46 -0.43
CA PRO A 630 31.43 -26.32 -0.13
C PRO A 630 31.83 -27.78 0.17
N PHE A 631 33.08 -28.17 -0.10
CA PHE A 631 33.54 -29.54 0.09
C PHE A 631 34.26 -29.78 1.43
N TYR A 632 34.27 -28.77 2.30
CA TYR A 632 34.75 -28.86 3.67
C TYR A 632 33.65 -28.50 4.66
N VAL A 633 33.36 -29.41 5.59
CA VAL A 633 32.37 -29.20 6.65
C VAL A 633 32.97 -29.67 7.96
N ASP A 634 32.96 -28.79 8.96
CA ASP A 634 33.32 -29.15 10.33
C ASP A 634 32.10 -29.33 11.23
N PHE A 635 32.33 -29.47 12.54
CA PHE A 635 31.26 -29.74 13.49
C PHE A 635 30.42 -28.50 13.84
N TYR A 636 30.93 -27.27 13.69
CA TYR A 636 30.33 -26.09 14.34
C TYR A 636 30.31 -24.78 13.53
N SER A 637 31.12 -24.66 12.48
CA SER A 637 31.33 -23.38 11.79
C SER A 637 30.15 -22.94 10.93
N GLU A 638 29.29 -23.85 10.45
CA GLU A 638 28.03 -23.51 9.74
C GLU A 638 28.18 -22.38 8.71
N HIS A 639 27.65 -21.18 8.95
CA HIS A 639 27.76 -20.00 8.07
C HIS A 639 29.05 -19.19 8.21
N ILE A 640 29.91 -19.56 9.16
CA ILE A 640 31.16 -18.86 9.48
C ILE A 640 32.27 -19.36 8.54
N PRO A 641 33.13 -18.48 8.04
CA PRO A 641 34.30 -18.88 7.26
C PRO A 641 35.20 -19.88 8.01
N THR A 642 35.76 -20.81 7.26
CA THR A 642 36.62 -21.89 7.75
C THR A 642 38.04 -21.76 7.22
N ILE A 643 38.98 -22.47 7.84
CA ILE A 643 40.36 -22.57 7.35
C ILE A 643 40.47 -23.19 5.94
N ALA A 644 39.42 -23.85 5.46
CA ALA A 644 39.40 -24.52 4.16
C ALA A 644 38.89 -23.61 3.03
N ASP A 645 38.43 -22.39 3.34
CA ASP A 645 37.93 -21.39 2.39
C ASP A 645 39.09 -20.68 1.65
N THR A 646 40.10 -21.47 1.30
CA THR A 646 41.22 -21.09 0.42
C THR A 646 40.89 -21.33 -1.06
N VAL A 647 39.80 -22.05 -1.33
CA VAL A 647 39.27 -22.37 -2.65
C VAL A 647 37.78 -22.09 -2.65
N GLN A 648 37.31 -21.46 -3.71
CA GLN A 648 35.91 -21.03 -3.86
C GLN A 648 35.30 -21.70 -5.09
N TYR A 649 33.99 -21.91 -5.05
CA TYR A 649 33.26 -22.53 -6.14
C TYR A 649 32.04 -21.68 -6.48
N ASN A 650 32.01 -21.14 -7.69
CA ASN A 650 30.76 -20.65 -8.25
C ASN A 650 29.81 -21.83 -8.56
N LYS A 651 28.54 -21.55 -8.90
CA LYS A 651 27.55 -22.60 -9.15
C LYS A 651 27.93 -23.56 -10.27
N ALA A 652 28.56 -23.05 -11.34
CA ALA A 652 29.01 -23.88 -12.46
C ALA A 652 30.11 -24.87 -12.01
N GLN A 653 31.10 -24.37 -11.26
CA GLN A 653 32.21 -25.17 -10.73
C GLN A 653 31.70 -26.18 -9.69
N PHE A 654 30.78 -25.79 -8.82
CA PHE A 654 30.16 -26.67 -7.83
C PHE A 654 29.41 -27.82 -8.52
N ALA A 655 28.56 -27.52 -9.51
CA ALA A 655 27.81 -28.55 -10.25
C ALA A 655 28.75 -29.53 -10.97
N ALA A 656 29.79 -29.02 -11.65
CA ALA A 656 30.77 -29.86 -12.32
C ALA A 656 31.53 -30.77 -11.34
N ARG A 657 31.91 -30.22 -10.17
CA ARG A 657 32.61 -30.99 -9.13
C ARG A 657 31.72 -32.04 -8.48
N MET A 658 30.44 -31.74 -8.24
CA MET A 658 29.47 -32.71 -7.73
C MET A 658 29.26 -33.88 -8.70
N LEU A 659 29.19 -33.59 -10.00
CA LEU A 659 29.11 -34.60 -11.05
C LEU A 659 30.36 -35.49 -11.10
N GLU A 660 31.55 -34.88 -11.03
CA GLU A 660 32.82 -35.61 -10.97
C GLU A 660 32.88 -36.53 -9.74
N LEU A 661 32.53 -36.01 -8.56
CA LEU A 661 32.51 -36.79 -7.31
C LEU A 661 31.53 -37.96 -7.37
N LYS A 662 30.37 -37.79 -8.01
CA LYS A 662 29.40 -38.87 -8.27
C LYS A 662 30.05 -40.01 -9.05
N GLN A 663 30.75 -39.70 -10.15
CA GLN A 663 31.45 -40.70 -10.96
C GLN A 663 32.61 -41.36 -10.21
N LEU A 664 33.42 -40.59 -9.47
CA LEU A 664 34.57 -41.09 -8.72
C LEU A 664 34.15 -42.02 -7.57
N SER A 665 33.07 -41.69 -6.86
CA SER A 665 32.55 -42.49 -5.75
C SER A 665 32.00 -43.85 -6.17
N GLU A 666 31.62 -44.02 -7.44
CA GLU A 666 31.17 -45.31 -7.98
C GLU A 666 32.32 -46.18 -8.50
N THR A 667 33.33 -45.55 -9.11
CA THR A 667 34.34 -46.23 -9.95
C THR A 667 35.71 -46.42 -9.32
N GLN A 668 36.13 -45.53 -8.40
CA GLN A 668 37.52 -45.50 -7.94
C GLN A 668 37.81 -46.43 -6.75
N LYS A 669 39.07 -46.52 -6.31
CA LYS A 669 39.40 -47.29 -5.10
C LYS A 669 39.07 -46.53 -3.80
N ASN A 670 39.30 -45.21 -3.75
CA ASN A 670 39.03 -44.38 -2.57
C ASN A 670 37.59 -43.85 -2.52
N ARG A 671 36.61 -44.73 -2.70
CA ARG A 671 35.19 -44.34 -2.82
C ARG A 671 34.64 -43.73 -1.54
N ALA A 672 35.10 -44.19 -0.38
CA ALA A 672 34.69 -43.66 0.92
C ALA A 672 34.94 -42.15 1.00
N TRP A 673 36.13 -41.70 0.60
CA TRP A 673 36.48 -40.29 0.57
C TRP A 673 35.63 -39.48 -0.41
N TYR A 674 35.37 -40.01 -1.61
CA TYR A 674 34.55 -39.30 -2.60
C TYR A 674 33.08 -39.20 -2.18
N TYR A 675 32.50 -40.24 -1.57
CA TYR A 675 31.18 -40.14 -0.95
C TYR A 675 31.14 -39.12 0.17
N PHE A 676 32.20 -39.05 0.99
CA PHE A 676 32.30 -38.05 2.06
C PHE A 676 32.39 -36.62 1.53
N LEU A 677 33.18 -36.38 0.48
CA LEU A 677 33.24 -35.07 -0.19
C LEU A 677 31.90 -34.70 -0.82
N GLN A 678 31.21 -35.65 -1.44
CA GLN A 678 29.88 -35.42 -2.00
C GLN A 678 28.87 -35.07 -0.88
N ALA A 679 28.94 -35.77 0.26
CA ALA A 679 28.14 -35.47 1.44
C ALA A 679 28.42 -34.08 2.00
N ASN A 680 29.69 -33.66 2.08
CA ASN A 680 30.07 -32.30 2.44
C ASN A 680 29.45 -31.27 1.48
N GLY A 681 29.57 -31.49 0.17
CA GLY A 681 28.96 -30.63 -0.85
C GLY A 681 27.45 -30.46 -0.62
N TYR A 682 26.75 -31.55 -0.34
CA TYR A 682 25.32 -31.53 -0.02
C TYR A 682 25.00 -30.84 1.30
N TYR A 683 25.81 -31.03 2.34
CA TYR A 683 25.60 -30.37 3.62
C TYR A 683 25.81 -28.86 3.53
N SER A 684 26.84 -28.42 2.80
CA SER A 684 27.19 -26.99 2.68
C SER A 684 26.13 -26.16 1.95
N ILE A 685 25.33 -26.78 1.09
CA ILE A 685 24.23 -26.10 0.39
C ILE A 685 22.90 -26.10 1.16
N THR A 686 22.87 -26.67 2.36
CA THR A 686 21.68 -26.66 3.23
C THR A 686 21.45 -25.29 3.88
N TYR A 687 20.31 -25.12 4.55
CA TYR A 687 20.03 -23.95 5.38
C TYR A 687 21.13 -23.66 6.41
N TYR A 688 21.84 -24.69 6.88
CA TYR A 688 22.87 -24.59 7.93
C TYR A 688 24.29 -24.43 7.37
N GLY A 689 24.49 -24.60 6.07
CA GLY A 689 25.82 -24.55 5.46
C GLY A 689 26.18 -23.15 4.95
N ASN A 690 27.47 -22.85 4.87
CA ASN A 690 28.00 -21.58 4.34
C ASN A 690 27.85 -21.40 2.81
N SER A 691 27.36 -22.42 2.09
CA SER A 691 27.22 -22.40 0.63
C SER A 691 25.76 -22.51 0.18
N TRP A 692 24.81 -22.06 1.00
CA TRP A 692 23.36 -22.08 0.69
C TRP A 692 23.00 -21.37 -0.63
N MET A 693 23.79 -20.35 -1.03
CA MET A 693 23.59 -19.57 -2.27
C MET A 693 23.73 -20.42 -3.54
N GLN A 694 24.33 -21.62 -3.45
CA GLN A 694 24.37 -22.54 -4.57
C GLN A 694 22.94 -22.91 -5.03
N VAL A 695 21.99 -23.04 -4.10
CA VAL A 695 20.61 -23.48 -4.38
C VAL A 695 19.52 -22.50 -3.96
N ARG A 696 19.84 -21.35 -3.38
CA ARG A 696 18.87 -20.30 -2.98
C ARG A 696 19.40 -18.91 -3.35
N TYR A 697 18.53 -17.91 -3.42
CA TYR A 697 18.87 -16.51 -3.73
C TYR A 697 18.66 -15.54 -2.55
N GLY A 698 18.29 -16.09 -1.40
CA GLY A 698 18.17 -15.38 -0.13
C GLY A 698 18.39 -16.35 1.01
N TRP A 699 18.53 -15.82 2.22
CA TRP A 699 18.61 -16.57 3.46
C TRP A 699 18.20 -15.64 4.62
N THR A 700 17.45 -16.14 5.59
CA THR A 700 17.15 -15.41 6.83
C THR A 700 17.01 -16.37 8.00
N VAL A 701 17.39 -15.89 9.18
CA VAL A 701 17.20 -16.56 10.46
C VAL A 701 15.74 -16.91 10.75
N ASN A 702 14.79 -16.25 10.07
CA ASN A 702 13.35 -16.46 10.27
C ASN A 702 12.73 -17.56 9.39
N TRP A 703 13.49 -18.18 8.48
CA TRP A 703 12.98 -19.28 7.65
C TRP A 703 12.53 -20.52 8.42
N PRO A 704 13.21 -20.95 9.50
CA PRO A 704 12.70 -22.01 10.35
C PRO A 704 11.28 -21.75 10.87
N TYR A 705 10.94 -20.47 11.09
CA TYR A 705 9.60 -20.04 11.52
C TYR A 705 8.57 -19.97 10.39
N ASN A 706 8.94 -20.29 9.16
CA ASN A 706 8.01 -20.35 8.03
C ASN A 706 8.01 -21.73 7.36
N ILE A 707 8.60 -22.75 7.98
CA ILE A 707 8.83 -24.09 7.37
C ILE A 707 7.56 -24.68 6.75
N ALA A 708 6.41 -24.58 7.44
CA ALA A 708 5.13 -25.09 6.92
C ALA A 708 4.61 -24.32 5.68
N ARG A 709 5.01 -23.05 5.51
CA ARG A 709 4.69 -22.21 4.33
C ARG A 709 5.72 -22.39 3.20
N LEU A 710 6.93 -22.83 3.56
CA LEU A 710 8.08 -23.02 2.68
C LEU A 710 8.05 -24.32 1.87
N ASP A 711 7.22 -25.31 2.20
CA ASP A 711 7.23 -26.68 1.66
C ASP A 711 6.80 -26.81 0.18
N LYS A 712 7.48 -26.10 -0.73
CA LYS A 712 7.12 -26.00 -2.15
C LYS A 712 8.32 -26.07 -3.12
N TYR A 713 9.57 -26.02 -2.64
CA TYR A 713 10.73 -26.42 -3.44
C TYR A 713 10.92 -27.94 -3.37
N GLU A 714 11.33 -28.57 -4.46
CA GLU A 714 11.50 -30.03 -4.53
C GLU A 714 12.61 -30.57 -3.61
N ASP A 715 13.56 -29.72 -3.21
CA ASP A 715 14.71 -30.05 -2.39
C ASP A 715 14.54 -29.72 -0.91
N GLN A 716 13.33 -29.41 -0.41
CA GLN A 716 13.18 -28.92 0.97
C GLN A 716 13.68 -29.90 2.04
N MET A 717 13.43 -31.19 1.85
CA MET A 717 13.96 -32.25 2.72
C MET A 717 15.50 -32.34 2.68
N ASN A 718 16.12 -31.92 1.59
CA ASN A 718 17.58 -31.80 1.51
C ASN A 718 18.06 -30.51 2.16
N TYR A 719 17.40 -29.39 1.85
CA TYR A 719 17.81 -28.04 2.27
C TYR A 719 17.65 -27.81 3.78
N PHE A 720 16.50 -28.14 4.37
CA PHE A 720 16.29 -28.04 5.83
C PHE A 720 16.54 -29.36 6.56
N GLY A 721 16.31 -30.49 5.90
CA GLY A 721 16.42 -31.81 6.53
C GLY A 721 17.79 -32.48 6.41
N CYS A 722 18.74 -31.94 5.63
CA CYS A 722 20.04 -32.55 5.37
C CYS A 722 19.99 -34.00 4.84
N LYS A 723 18.85 -34.46 4.29
CA LYS A 723 18.60 -35.88 3.98
C LYS A 723 19.65 -36.48 3.06
N ARG A 724 19.94 -35.82 1.93
CA ARG A 724 20.91 -36.32 0.96
C ARG A 724 22.34 -36.39 1.50
N ALA A 725 22.74 -35.42 2.32
CA ALA A 725 24.04 -35.45 2.98
C ALA A 725 24.14 -36.66 3.94
N GLU A 726 23.10 -36.92 4.73
CA GLU A 726 23.02 -38.08 5.63
C GLU A 726 23.21 -39.41 4.88
N GLU A 727 22.48 -39.61 3.77
CA GLU A 727 22.57 -40.82 2.94
C GLU A 727 24.00 -41.05 2.40
N LEU A 728 24.69 -39.97 2.00
CA LEU A 728 26.03 -40.05 1.44
C LEU A 728 27.10 -40.28 2.49
N TYR A 729 26.98 -39.69 3.68
CA TYR A 729 27.86 -40.03 4.82
C TYR A 729 27.70 -41.50 5.22
N GLN A 730 26.49 -42.05 5.19
CA GLN A 730 26.29 -43.49 5.43
C GLN A 730 26.92 -44.37 4.36
N LYS A 731 26.81 -43.98 3.07
CA LYS A 731 27.51 -44.68 1.99
C LYS A 731 29.03 -44.63 2.18
N ALA A 732 29.58 -43.48 2.59
CA ALA A 732 30.99 -43.35 2.91
C ALA A 732 31.40 -44.29 4.05
N ALA A 733 30.62 -44.35 5.13
CA ALA A 733 30.84 -45.27 6.25
C ALA A 733 30.81 -46.74 5.81
N ALA A 734 29.82 -47.12 4.99
CA ALA A 734 29.61 -48.51 4.56
C ALA A 734 30.74 -49.07 3.68
N VAL A 735 31.42 -48.21 2.93
CA VAL A 735 32.52 -48.62 2.03
C VAL A 735 33.91 -48.34 2.60
N SER A 736 34.01 -47.69 3.75
CA SER A 736 35.30 -47.38 4.39
C SER A 736 35.90 -48.59 5.09
N LYS A 737 37.23 -48.67 5.09
CA LYS A 737 38.02 -49.66 5.82
C LYS A 737 38.70 -49.10 7.07
N ASP A 738 38.71 -47.78 7.28
CA ASP A 738 39.32 -47.16 8.46
C ASP A 738 38.24 -46.94 9.53
N PRO A 739 38.38 -47.56 10.73
CA PRO A 739 37.39 -47.39 11.79
C PRO A 739 37.24 -45.94 12.28
N GLY A 740 38.30 -45.12 12.20
CA GLY A 740 38.24 -43.72 12.59
C GLY A 740 37.47 -42.87 11.57
N PHE A 741 37.70 -43.10 10.29
CA PHE A 741 36.96 -42.43 9.21
C PHE A 741 35.49 -42.87 9.18
N THR A 742 35.21 -44.15 9.45
CA THR A 742 33.85 -44.66 9.62
C THR A 742 33.14 -43.96 10.79
N ALA A 743 33.83 -43.79 11.92
CA ALA A 743 33.33 -43.04 13.07
C ALA A 743 33.04 -41.56 12.72
N LEU A 744 33.92 -40.90 11.95
CA LEU A 744 33.69 -39.54 11.45
C LEU A 744 32.42 -39.47 10.59
N CYS A 745 32.22 -40.42 9.67
CA CYS A 745 31.03 -40.47 8.83
C CYS A 745 29.74 -40.61 9.65
N HIS A 746 29.75 -41.41 10.72
CA HIS A 746 28.60 -41.50 11.64
C HIS A 746 28.39 -40.22 12.46
N ARG A 747 29.46 -39.53 12.88
CA ARG A 747 29.35 -38.21 13.52
C ARG A 747 28.66 -37.19 12.61
N MET A 748 29.02 -37.17 11.32
CA MET A 748 28.40 -36.27 10.35
C MET A 748 26.98 -36.70 9.99
N SER A 749 26.69 -38.00 9.92
CA SER A 749 25.32 -38.52 9.78
C SER A 749 24.44 -38.09 10.94
N GLY A 750 24.95 -38.14 12.17
CA GLY A 750 24.26 -37.65 13.37
C GLY A 750 24.01 -36.15 13.33
N LYS A 751 24.96 -35.35 12.82
CA LYS A 751 24.75 -33.91 12.61
C LYS A 751 23.57 -33.67 11.65
N CYS A 752 23.49 -34.41 10.55
CA CYS A 752 22.36 -34.33 9.61
C CYS A 752 21.04 -34.78 10.26
N GLN A 753 21.03 -35.91 10.96
CA GLN A 753 19.83 -36.44 11.63
C GLN A 753 19.26 -35.45 12.65
N HIS A 754 20.13 -34.78 13.41
CA HIS A 754 19.70 -33.77 14.36
C HIS A 754 18.95 -32.62 13.68
N ARG A 755 19.48 -32.10 12.56
CA ARG A 755 18.82 -31.07 11.75
C ARG A 755 17.52 -31.56 11.13
N ARG A 756 17.50 -32.78 10.60
CA ARG A 756 16.30 -33.42 10.05
C ARG A 756 15.16 -33.49 11.06
N LYS A 757 15.45 -33.88 12.30
CA LYS A 757 14.43 -33.94 13.36
C LYS A 757 13.88 -32.57 13.72
N ILE A 758 14.71 -31.52 13.73
CA ILE A 758 14.22 -30.14 13.92
C ILE A 758 13.22 -29.77 12.81
N TYR A 759 13.57 -30.07 11.56
CA TYR A 759 12.69 -29.84 10.42
C TYR A 759 11.39 -30.65 10.48
N GLU A 760 11.46 -31.96 10.78
CA GLU A 760 10.29 -32.84 10.92
C GLU A 760 9.37 -32.42 12.08
N THR A 761 9.93 -31.87 13.16
CA THR A 761 9.15 -31.28 14.27
C THR A 761 8.48 -29.98 13.83
N ALA A 762 9.21 -29.10 13.14
CA ALA A 762 8.67 -27.84 12.64
C ALA A 762 7.51 -28.04 11.65
N LEU A 763 7.55 -29.07 10.79
CA LEU A 763 6.45 -29.43 9.89
C LEU A 763 5.16 -29.84 10.62
N LYS A 764 5.24 -30.27 11.88
CA LYS A 764 4.09 -30.67 12.70
C LYS A 764 3.55 -29.53 13.55
N ALA A 765 4.27 -28.41 13.65
CA ALA A 765 3.89 -27.28 14.47
C ALA A 765 2.74 -26.49 13.82
N VAL A 766 1.79 -26.00 14.63
CA VAL A 766 0.69 -25.16 14.16
C VAL A 766 1.23 -23.74 13.95
N PRO A 767 1.17 -23.20 12.71
CA PRO A 767 1.59 -21.82 12.45
C PRO A 767 0.84 -20.83 13.34
N GLY A 768 1.55 -19.93 14.01
CA GLY A 768 0.96 -18.87 14.84
C GLY A 768 0.66 -19.24 16.30
N SER A 769 1.07 -20.42 16.78
CA SER A 769 0.97 -20.74 18.22
C SER A 769 2.12 -20.11 19.03
N ASP A 770 1.87 -19.70 20.28
CA ASP A 770 2.91 -19.16 21.18
C ASP A 770 4.10 -20.13 21.36
N ASN A 771 3.82 -21.44 21.32
CA ASN A 771 4.81 -22.51 21.44
C ASN A 771 5.56 -22.82 20.12
N TYR A 772 5.29 -22.07 19.05
CA TYR A 772 5.93 -22.28 17.76
C TYR A 772 7.45 -22.02 17.80
N TYR A 773 7.88 -21.12 18.69
CA TYR A 773 9.29 -20.79 18.92
C TYR A 773 9.98 -21.73 19.95
N ASP A 774 9.19 -22.45 20.75
CA ASP A 774 9.66 -23.31 21.85
C ASP A 774 9.65 -24.81 21.50
N GLN A 775 9.85 -25.14 20.22
CA GLN A 775 9.87 -26.55 19.80
C GLN A 775 11.08 -27.27 20.41
N PRO A 776 10.89 -28.43 21.06
CA PRO A 776 11.96 -29.15 21.74
C PRO A 776 13.05 -29.55 20.74
N VAL A 777 14.28 -29.12 21.02
CA VAL A 777 15.46 -29.49 20.24
C VAL A 777 15.78 -30.97 20.50
N PRO A 778 15.97 -31.80 19.46
CA PRO A 778 16.24 -33.22 19.64
C PRO A 778 17.47 -33.47 20.51
N THR A 779 17.34 -34.33 21.52
CA THR A 779 18.45 -34.60 22.44
C THR A 779 19.51 -35.50 21.81
N PHE A 780 20.66 -35.58 22.47
CA PHE A 780 21.75 -36.46 22.04
C PHE A 780 21.36 -37.95 22.13
N GLU A 781 20.56 -38.30 23.14
CA GLU A 781 20.03 -39.65 23.36
C GLU A 781 19.12 -40.12 22.22
N GLU A 782 18.39 -39.18 21.62
CA GLU A 782 17.49 -39.48 20.51
C GLU A 782 18.23 -39.67 19.18
N ASN A 783 19.51 -39.29 19.08
CA ASN A 783 20.29 -39.38 17.85
C ASN A 783 20.89 -40.78 17.65
N THR A 784 20.36 -41.52 16.68
CA THR A 784 20.71 -42.91 16.40
C THR A 784 22.19 -43.07 16.07
N TYR A 785 22.78 -42.15 15.29
CA TYR A 785 24.18 -42.25 14.90
C TYR A 785 25.13 -41.91 16.04
N TYR A 786 24.73 -41.02 16.94
CA TYR A 786 25.53 -40.74 18.13
C TYR A 786 25.49 -41.90 19.14
N GLN A 787 24.35 -42.58 19.26
CA GLN A 787 24.27 -43.83 20.04
C GLN A 787 25.13 -44.94 19.41
N LEU A 788 25.10 -45.07 18.08
CA LEU A 788 25.97 -45.99 17.34
C LEU A 788 27.45 -45.65 17.56
N LEU A 789 27.82 -44.37 17.49
CA LEU A 789 29.19 -43.90 17.72
C LEU A 789 29.68 -44.26 19.12
N LYS A 790 28.84 -44.08 20.14
CA LYS A 790 29.16 -44.40 21.53
C LYS A 790 29.36 -45.91 21.74
N LYS A 791 28.50 -46.72 21.11
CA LYS A 791 28.46 -48.17 21.28
C LYS A 791 29.58 -48.88 20.52
N ASP A 792 29.72 -48.57 19.23
CA ASP A 792 30.55 -49.36 18.30
C ASP A 792 31.89 -48.68 18.00
N PHE A 793 32.02 -47.38 18.30
CA PHE A 793 33.23 -46.56 18.06
C PHE A 793 33.67 -45.77 19.30
N GLY A 794 33.42 -46.29 20.50
CA GLY A 794 33.65 -45.58 21.77
C GLY A 794 35.07 -44.98 21.94
N GLN A 795 36.09 -45.62 21.35
CA GLN A 795 37.47 -45.13 21.33
C GLN A 795 37.68 -43.79 20.60
N PHE A 796 36.74 -43.39 19.74
CA PHE A 796 36.76 -42.11 19.01
C PHE A 796 35.69 -41.12 19.49
N TYR A 797 34.74 -41.59 20.31
CA TYR A 797 33.53 -40.86 20.66
C TYR A 797 33.82 -39.51 21.32
N ASP A 798 34.61 -39.47 22.40
CA ASP A 798 34.85 -38.23 23.13
C ASP A 798 35.54 -37.16 22.26
N ARG A 799 36.45 -37.59 21.37
CA ARG A 799 37.11 -36.69 20.43
C ARG A 799 36.12 -36.14 19.40
N LEU A 800 35.30 -36.99 18.80
CA LEU A 800 34.35 -36.58 17.77
C LEU A 800 33.16 -35.77 18.30
N ILE A 801 32.78 -35.94 19.57
CA ILE A 801 31.68 -35.20 20.19
C ILE A 801 32.15 -33.92 20.88
N ASN A 802 33.23 -33.97 21.66
CA ASN A 802 33.61 -32.89 22.57
C ASN A 802 34.81 -32.04 22.10
N ASP A 803 35.60 -32.51 21.12
CA ASP A 803 36.79 -31.78 20.65
C ASP A 803 36.56 -31.15 19.26
N CYS A 804 36.39 -29.82 19.28
CA CYS A 804 36.16 -28.98 18.10
C CYS A 804 37.31 -28.97 17.10
N THR A 805 38.52 -29.40 17.48
CA THR A 805 39.72 -29.39 16.61
C THR A 805 40.05 -30.77 16.04
N SER A 806 39.35 -31.81 16.49
CA SER A 806 39.69 -33.19 16.14
C SER A 806 39.45 -33.54 14.66
N ILE A 807 38.58 -32.81 13.95
CA ILE A 807 38.16 -33.19 12.60
C ILE A 807 39.34 -33.30 11.62
N THR A 808 40.34 -32.41 11.70
CA THR A 808 41.55 -32.45 10.86
C THR A 808 42.33 -33.75 11.01
N ASP A 809 42.39 -34.32 12.21
CA ASP A 809 43.07 -35.60 12.46
C ASP A 809 42.33 -36.79 11.84
N PHE A 810 41.00 -36.71 11.76
CA PHE A 810 40.18 -37.74 11.14
C PHE A 810 40.14 -37.60 9.62
N LEU A 811 40.16 -36.37 9.08
CA LEU A 811 40.30 -36.11 7.65
C LEU A 811 41.66 -36.59 7.11
N ALA A 812 42.73 -36.52 7.91
CA ALA A 812 44.05 -37.05 7.54
C ALA A 812 44.08 -38.59 7.34
N ARG A 813 43.03 -39.31 7.74
CA ARG A 813 42.90 -40.77 7.57
C ARG A 813 42.32 -41.20 6.23
N LYS A 814 41.96 -40.25 5.36
CA LYS A 814 41.35 -40.46 4.03
C LYS A 814 42.14 -41.36 3.07
N ASP A 815 43.45 -41.50 3.25
CA ASP A 815 44.29 -42.34 2.37
C ASP A 815 44.33 -43.81 2.84
N LYS A 816 43.76 -44.08 4.02
CA LYS A 816 43.60 -45.42 4.61
C LYS A 816 42.15 -45.94 4.53
N SER A 817 41.22 -45.07 4.09
CA SER A 817 39.78 -45.32 4.07
C SER A 817 39.30 -46.15 2.90
#